data_AF-A0A2S6CAW4-F1
#
_entry.id   AF-A0A2S6CAW4-F1
#
_cell.length_a   1.000
_cell.length_b   1.000
_cell.length_c   1.000
_cell.angle_alpha   90.00
_cell.angle_beta   90.00
_cell.angle_gamma   90.00
#
_symmetry.space_group_name_H-M   'P 1'
#
loop_
_entity.id
_entity.type
_entity.pdbx_description
1 polymer ?
#
loop_
_entity_poly.entity_id
_entity_poly.type
_entity_poly.pdbx_seq_one_letter_code
_entity_poly.pdbx_strand_id
1 'polypeptide(L)'
;MKQLSASERAYIIGPYHAPEGLYEYTKTLPFLGTVKSNVTRLTAGQWTEILLTYEVGASGLADGAWIKATFKFYSDWALFQTSDRTKPNYISAEYVPRELHPGQNPATIQSLSVRFDQKGHERPFQKAIIVDIVDGYLNPGDKILIRLGDKRYGGEGTRVQTFVESTEDSTYNFTYGRDIAGLDVLGYTANDFQVAKQKWDSTLALIKTLNKPGSFVLFPGTEWCGNSAAGGDHNVVFLADPDTHPPQFPFDKHGNVFRSFEWSEDGPADLVPGAWPLHEVYATYAADSEDHLSIPHVGGRRCNLAWHHPTLERLVEIGSAWGHFEWLLQDAVRRGWKLGVCANSDEHRGRCGGGVPGTAVFGTKGGLTGILASSLDRQSIADALRARHTFATTGPRLVVLVSTDAGQVQGDEVDVSGKVKLYYEFSGIEGFSSIEASDATGRIWHRELWQESGKDRTILRVLWGGARFYDRYREAVWEGRIDLDDDVTITGTTPFGGLRYDPEDEINQSDSHSVLFASRTSGDTDGVHISFAGNLPSSVTIARSIGGYVKVGDALAGNPHKPQPTFSLTADVEELRPGGKRVEIKGGAELFISAELVPDLQLPLEVSGEVEFEGNAGEERAVYFVAREWSGDKVVTSPVFIQYRREVGTRRDCHNHRSVAKAGAFFECKSSLPRPFATHPTPRDTIGTLIQRAPRHAEDKEHRQDLYTIQLFQLTQHAKMSSFSDGVDEATKSVQASAKATLRKQFPYLKDEALEKVMEDNTADPRSRLIGQIEDGIDVSQKALIRGHTALLCVSRQIYEEARTIWYAINTFSFDVGDPLYWPSPFLETKRDMVCPQLVREWLLKIGSSACLVKCISLQLISNCTPQGALCDILAWTYFKDLAGLAVHQALLKSIGLLDEGAASSAFTIQFRSRFPRRTNG
;
A
#
# COMPACT_ATOMS: atom_id res chain seq x y z
N MET A 1 -12.31 -2.28 43.72
CA MET A 1 -13.05 -3.29 44.51
C MET A 1 -13.21 -2.80 45.94
N LYS A 2 -14.35 -3.04 46.61
CA LYS A 2 -14.48 -2.72 48.05
C LYS A 2 -13.45 -3.55 48.84
N GLN A 3 -12.67 -2.89 49.69
CA GLN A 3 -11.69 -3.51 50.59
C GLN A 3 -12.17 -3.25 52.02
N LEU A 4 -12.41 -4.33 52.75
CA LEU A 4 -12.79 -4.28 54.16
C LEU A 4 -11.55 -4.55 55.00
N SER A 5 -11.35 -3.78 56.06
CA SER A 5 -10.35 -4.09 57.09
C SER A 5 -10.69 -5.40 57.80
N ALA A 6 -9.70 -6.02 58.46
CA ALA A 6 -9.91 -7.27 59.18
C ALA A 6 -11.02 -7.17 60.26
N SER A 7 -11.10 -6.02 60.96
CA SER A 7 -12.14 -5.74 61.96
C SER A 7 -13.53 -5.58 61.34
N GLU A 8 -13.64 -4.87 60.22
CA GLU A 8 -14.91 -4.75 59.49
C GLU A 8 -15.39 -6.10 58.95
N ARG A 9 -14.48 -6.93 58.41
CA ARG A 9 -14.84 -8.28 57.95
C ARG A 9 -15.33 -9.16 59.09
N ALA A 10 -14.62 -9.17 60.21
CA ALA A 10 -15.01 -9.95 61.39
C ALA A 10 -16.39 -9.49 61.92
N TYR A 11 -16.64 -8.18 61.95
CA TYR A 11 -17.91 -7.61 62.39
C TYR A 11 -19.08 -7.95 61.44
N ILE A 12 -18.87 -7.86 60.13
CA ILE A 12 -19.93 -8.07 59.12
C ILE A 12 -20.21 -9.56 58.90
N ILE A 13 -19.18 -10.39 58.81
CA ILE A 13 -19.28 -11.79 58.37
C ILE A 13 -19.52 -12.74 59.57
N GLY A 14 -19.03 -12.39 60.77
CA GLY A 14 -18.95 -13.31 61.89
C GLY A 14 -17.77 -14.28 61.77
N PRO A 15 -17.71 -15.37 62.56
CA PRO A 15 -16.62 -16.34 62.51
C PRO A 15 -16.64 -17.14 61.20
N TYR A 16 -15.52 -17.17 60.48
CA TYR A 16 -15.34 -17.93 59.23
C TYR A 16 -13.90 -18.44 59.11
N HIS A 17 -13.69 -19.43 58.24
CA HIS A 17 -12.36 -19.96 57.90
C HIS A 17 -12.04 -19.64 56.43
N ALA A 18 -10.85 -19.09 56.18
CA ALA A 18 -10.34 -18.81 54.85
C ALA A 18 -8.80 -18.84 54.87
N PRO A 19 -8.14 -19.02 53.71
CA PRO A 19 -6.68 -18.96 53.63
C PRO A 19 -6.13 -17.62 54.14
N GLU A 20 -5.06 -17.69 54.91
CA GLU A 20 -4.51 -16.54 55.61
C GLU A 20 -3.86 -15.55 54.63
N GLY A 21 -4.24 -14.27 54.69
CA GLY A 21 -3.72 -13.20 53.83
C GLY A 21 -4.19 -13.23 52.37
N LEU A 22 -4.95 -14.26 51.96
CA LEU A 22 -5.42 -14.38 50.58
C LEU A 22 -6.41 -13.27 50.20
N TYR A 23 -7.26 -12.83 51.13
CA TYR A 23 -8.20 -11.73 50.86
C TYR A 23 -7.45 -10.44 50.53
N GLU A 24 -6.47 -10.06 51.35
CA GLU A 24 -5.65 -8.87 51.15
C GLU A 24 -4.95 -8.94 49.81
N TYR A 25 -4.32 -10.08 49.49
CA TYR A 25 -3.64 -10.31 48.22
C TYR A 25 -4.60 -10.22 47.02
N THR A 26 -5.73 -10.93 47.03
CA THR A 26 -6.70 -10.88 45.93
C THR A 26 -7.23 -9.45 45.69
N LYS A 27 -7.29 -8.61 46.73
CA LYS A 27 -7.70 -7.20 46.59
C LYS A 27 -6.63 -6.30 45.97
N THR A 28 -5.36 -6.70 45.92
CA THR A 28 -4.31 -5.95 45.23
C THR A 28 -4.29 -6.21 43.72
N LEU A 29 -4.85 -7.33 43.27
CA LEU A 29 -4.87 -7.72 41.86
C LEU A 29 -5.95 -6.96 41.06
N PRO A 30 -5.71 -6.63 39.79
CA PRO A 30 -6.77 -6.25 38.86
C PRO A 30 -7.81 -7.37 38.72
N PHE A 31 -9.07 -7.02 38.50
CA PHE A 31 -10.15 -8.02 38.48
C PHE A 31 -9.97 -9.06 37.38
N LEU A 32 -9.67 -8.61 36.15
CA LEU A 32 -9.43 -9.48 34.99
C LEU A 32 -7.97 -9.90 34.84
N GLY A 33 -7.05 -9.42 35.68
CA GLY A 33 -5.63 -9.75 35.57
C GLY A 33 -4.83 -8.74 34.75
N THR A 34 -3.60 -9.12 34.38
CA THR A 34 -2.70 -8.27 33.60
C THR A 34 -1.98 -9.08 32.52
N VAL A 35 -1.61 -8.41 31.44
CA VAL A 35 -0.76 -8.98 30.38
C VAL A 35 0.52 -8.18 30.27
N LYS A 36 1.66 -8.88 30.12
CA LYS A 36 2.98 -8.28 29.86
C LYS A 36 3.61 -9.01 28.69
N SER A 37 4.35 -8.27 27.86
CA SER A 37 5.20 -8.85 26.83
C SER A 37 6.67 -8.74 27.25
N ASN A 38 7.49 -9.73 26.91
CA ASN A 38 8.94 -9.64 27.10
C ASN A 38 9.62 -8.61 26.17
N VAL A 39 8.90 -8.15 25.14
CA VAL A 39 9.37 -7.19 24.15
C VAL A 39 8.48 -5.94 24.12
N THR A 40 9.11 -4.78 23.97
CA THR A 40 8.43 -3.50 23.75
C THR A 40 8.78 -2.89 22.39
N ARG A 41 9.72 -3.50 21.66
CA ARG A 41 10.16 -3.10 20.31
C ARG A 41 10.52 -4.34 19.51
N LEU A 42 10.17 -4.34 18.24
CA LEU A 42 10.51 -5.37 17.27
C LEU A 42 11.04 -4.72 15.98
N THR A 43 11.94 -5.40 15.28
CA THR A 43 12.35 -5.07 13.92
C THR A 43 11.34 -5.68 12.95
N ALA A 44 10.85 -4.90 12.00
CA ALA A 44 9.92 -5.37 10.98
C ALA A 44 10.52 -6.57 10.21
N GLY A 45 9.71 -7.62 9.98
CA GLY A 45 10.13 -8.82 9.25
C GLY A 45 11.05 -9.78 10.01
N GLN A 46 11.50 -9.46 11.22
CA GLN A 46 12.42 -10.35 11.94
C GLN A 46 11.75 -11.65 12.40
N TRP A 47 12.53 -12.73 12.47
CA TRP A 47 12.13 -14.01 13.07
C TRP A 47 12.49 -14.07 14.55
N THR A 48 11.49 -14.04 15.43
CA THR A 48 11.72 -13.96 16.88
C THR A 48 10.69 -14.73 17.68
N GLU A 49 10.99 -14.98 18.96
CA GLU A 49 10.01 -15.50 19.93
C GLU A 49 9.46 -14.33 20.74
N ILE A 50 8.13 -14.28 20.89
CA ILE A 50 7.46 -13.30 21.76
C ILE A 50 6.79 -14.06 22.90
N LEU A 51 7.07 -13.65 24.13
CA LEU A 51 6.49 -14.21 25.34
C LEU A 51 5.46 -13.25 25.92
N LEU A 52 4.19 -13.64 25.86
CA LEU A 52 3.10 -12.96 26.56
C LEU A 52 2.86 -13.64 27.90
N THR A 53 3.05 -12.91 28.99
CA THR A 53 2.73 -13.36 30.35
C THR A 53 1.38 -12.78 30.75
N TYR A 54 0.38 -13.65 30.88
CA TYR A 54 -0.89 -13.29 31.49
C TYR A 54 -0.89 -13.71 32.97
N GLU A 55 -1.08 -12.76 33.87
CA GLU A 55 -1.22 -12.97 35.31
C GLU A 55 -2.71 -12.96 35.67
N VAL A 56 -3.20 -14.07 36.23
CA VAL A 56 -4.61 -14.31 36.54
C VAL A 56 -5.10 -13.28 37.55
N GLY A 57 -6.21 -12.61 37.21
CA GLY A 57 -6.81 -11.59 38.05
C GLY A 57 -7.50 -12.11 39.31
N ALA A 58 -8.07 -11.16 40.05
CA ALA A 58 -8.82 -11.44 41.26
C ALA A 58 -10.04 -12.36 41.03
N SER A 59 -10.56 -12.44 39.81
CA SER A 59 -11.66 -13.36 39.46
C SER A 59 -11.25 -14.84 39.50
N GLY A 60 -9.96 -15.16 39.37
CA GLY A 60 -9.52 -16.51 38.99
C GLY A 60 -9.94 -16.84 37.55
N LEU A 61 -9.58 -18.05 37.10
CA LEU A 61 -10.10 -18.65 35.87
C LEU A 61 -10.42 -20.13 36.13
N ALA A 62 -11.49 -20.64 35.54
CA ALA A 62 -11.94 -22.01 35.72
C ALA A 62 -12.28 -22.67 34.38
N ASP A 63 -12.60 -23.95 34.40
CA ASP A 63 -13.03 -24.73 33.25
C ASP A 63 -14.11 -24.01 32.42
N GLY A 64 -13.93 -24.04 31.10
CA GLY A 64 -14.75 -23.29 30.14
C GLY A 64 -14.36 -21.82 29.95
N ALA A 65 -13.42 -21.28 30.75
CA ALA A 65 -12.83 -19.98 30.47
C ALA A 65 -11.77 -20.07 29.37
N TRP A 66 -11.66 -19.01 28.57
CA TRP A 66 -10.69 -18.89 27.50
C TRP A 66 -10.13 -17.47 27.44
N ILE A 67 -8.86 -17.38 27.05
CA ILE A 67 -8.18 -16.11 26.78
C ILE A 67 -8.02 -15.99 25.27
N LYS A 68 -8.28 -14.79 24.75
CA LYS A 68 -8.19 -14.49 23.32
C LYS A 68 -7.24 -13.33 23.09
N ALA A 69 -6.09 -13.59 22.47
CA ALA A 69 -5.20 -12.56 21.97
C ALA A 69 -5.53 -12.31 20.49
N THR A 70 -5.83 -11.08 20.12
CA THR A 70 -6.28 -10.75 18.76
C THR A 70 -5.36 -9.73 18.10
N PHE A 71 -5.22 -9.85 16.77
CA PHE A 71 -4.40 -8.98 15.95
C PHE A 71 -5.29 -8.26 14.94
N LYS A 72 -4.90 -7.04 14.59
CA LYS A 72 -5.59 -6.28 13.54
C LYS A 72 -5.54 -7.02 12.21
N PHE A 73 -6.54 -6.78 11.38
CA PHE A 73 -6.74 -7.43 10.09
C PHE A 73 -5.60 -7.16 9.12
N TYR A 74 -5.18 -5.90 8.99
CA TYR A 74 -4.11 -5.47 8.09
C TYR A 74 -2.75 -5.75 8.72
N SER A 75 -2.39 -7.03 8.73
CA SER A 75 -1.10 -7.48 9.22
C SER A 75 -0.62 -8.65 8.37
N ASP A 76 0.61 -8.53 7.87
CA ASP A 76 1.32 -9.63 7.23
C ASP A 76 2.06 -10.50 8.23
N TRP A 77 1.79 -10.36 9.53
CA TRP A 77 2.34 -11.29 10.51
C TRP A 77 2.07 -12.73 10.08
N ALA A 78 3.13 -13.54 10.08
CA ALA A 78 3.05 -14.90 9.57
C ALA A 78 1.98 -15.71 10.28
N LEU A 79 1.40 -16.66 9.54
CA LEU A 79 0.33 -17.49 10.05
C LEU A 79 0.86 -18.39 11.16
N PHE A 80 0.20 -18.30 12.32
CA PHE A 80 0.51 -19.16 13.44
C PHE A 80 0.00 -20.58 13.23
N GLN A 81 0.63 -21.53 13.91
CA GLN A 81 0.24 -22.94 13.87
C GLN A 81 0.44 -23.63 15.21
N THR A 82 -0.25 -24.74 15.40
CA THR A 82 -0.26 -25.53 16.64
C THR A 82 -0.01 -27.02 16.40
N SER A 83 0.40 -27.41 15.19
CA SER A 83 0.48 -28.80 14.73
C SER A 83 1.90 -29.38 14.72
N ASP A 84 2.91 -28.59 14.32
CA ASP A 84 4.31 -29.05 14.27
C ASP A 84 5.22 -28.12 15.07
N ARG A 85 5.57 -28.55 16.28
CA ARG A 85 6.44 -27.79 17.18
C ARG A 85 7.84 -27.47 16.63
N THR A 86 8.32 -28.22 15.64
CA THR A 86 9.66 -28.04 15.06
C THR A 86 9.69 -26.98 13.96
N LYS A 87 8.52 -26.53 13.49
CA LYS A 87 8.39 -25.56 12.40
C LYS A 87 8.20 -24.13 12.92
N PRO A 88 8.48 -23.12 12.08
CA PRO A 88 8.21 -21.73 12.44
C PRO A 88 6.74 -21.47 12.79
N ASN A 89 6.50 -20.35 13.46
CA ASN A 89 5.20 -19.85 13.90
C ASN A 89 4.40 -20.79 14.85
N TYR A 90 5.04 -21.79 15.45
CA TYR A 90 4.42 -22.63 16.46
C TYR A 90 4.03 -21.83 17.71
N ILE A 91 2.79 -21.98 18.19
CA ILE A 91 2.34 -21.37 19.46
C ILE A 91 2.27 -22.45 20.54
N SER A 92 2.72 -22.09 21.74
CA SER A 92 2.48 -22.88 22.94
C SER A 92 2.00 -22.01 24.10
N ALA A 93 1.35 -22.63 25.08
CA ALA A 93 0.98 -22.00 26.34
C ALA A 93 1.42 -22.90 27.51
N GLU A 94 1.98 -22.30 28.56
CA GLU A 94 2.41 -23.00 29.77
C GLU A 94 1.85 -22.33 31.03
N TYR A 95 1.44 -23.16 31.99
CA TYR A 95 0.97 -22.73 33.28
C TYR A 95 2.13 -22.63 34.28
N VAL A 96 2.17 -21.54 35.05
CA VAL A 96 3.16 -21.34 36.12
C VAL A 96 2.42 -20.99 37.42
N PRO A 97 2.46 -21.88 38.44
CA PRO A 97 1.85 -21.60 39.73
C PRO A 97 2.57 -20.47 40.46
N ARG A 98 1.82 -19.68 41.23
CA ARG A 98 2.45 -18.86 42.29
C ARG A 98 2.59 -19.65 43.59
N GLU A 99 3.38 -19.11 44.52
CA GLU A 99 3.40 -19.59 45.90
C GLU A 99 2.01 -19.47 46.54
N LEU A 100 1.57 -20.50 47.27
CA LEU A 100 0.26 -20.55 47.90
C LEU A 100 0.24 -19.79 49.24
N HIS A 101 -0.89 -19.15 49.55
CA HIS A 101 -1.13 -18.66 50.91
C HIS A 101 -1.37 -19.84 51.87
N PRO A 102 -1.06 -19.70 53.18
CA PRO A 102 -1.36 -20.73 54.16
C PRO A 102 -2.84 -21.16 54.11
N GLY A 103 -3.07 -22.45 53.96
CA GLY A 103 -4.42 -23.03 53.85
C GLY A 103 -5.09 -22.88 52.48
N GLN A 104 -4.40 -22.34 51.46
CA GLN A 104 -4.90 -22.27 50.08
C GLN A 104 -4.65 -23.59 49.34
N ASN A 105 -5.63 -24.05 48.57
CA ASN A 105 -5.48 -25.22 47.70
C ASN A 105 -4.70 -24.87 46.41
N PRO A 106 -3.90 -25.80 45.86
CA PRO A 106 -3.28 -25.63 44.55
C PRO A 106 -4.34 -25.57 43.45
N ALA A 107 -3.99 -24.91 42.34
CA ALA A 107 -4.75 -24.97 41.10
C ALA A 107 -4.89 -26.43 40.62
N THR A 108 -6.01 -26.76 39.98
CA THR A 108 -6.32 -28.13 39.55
C THR A 108 -6.39 -28.29 38.04
N ILE A 109 -5.96 -27.27 37.28
CA ILE A 109 -5.93 -27.30 35.82
C ILE A 109 -5.19 -28.56 35.30
N GLN A 110 -5.79 -29.25 34.33
CA GLN A 110 -5.17 -30.42 33.70
C GLN A 110 -4.33 -30.04 32.49
N SER A 111 -4.83 -29.13 31.64
CA SER A 111 -4.09 -28.68 30.45
C SER A 111 -4.54 -27.31 29.94
N LEU A 112 -3.68 -26.70 29.11
CA LEU A 112 -4.00 -25.53 28.30
C LEU A 112 -4.06 -25.96 26.85
N SER A 113 -5.20 -25.77 26.19
CA SER A 113 -5.33 -26.02 24.75
C SER A 113 -5.14 -24.72 23.98
N VAL A 114 -4.33 -24.73 22.92
CA VAL A 114 -4.04 -23.55 22.10
C VAL A 114 -4.61 -23.75 20.71
N ARG A 115 -5.31 -22.74 20.20
CA ARG A 115 -5.88 -22.72 18.85
C ARG A 115 -5.56 -21.40 18.17
N PHE A 116 -5.38 -21.44 16.86
CA PHE A 116 -5.29 -20.25 16.01
C PHE A 116 -6.48 -20.20 15.07
N ASP A 117 -7.10 -19.02 14.97
CA ASP A 117 -8.18 -18.76 14.03
C ASP A 117 -7.89 -17.47 13.26
N GLN A 118 -7.79 -17.56 11.92
CA GLN A 118 -7.57 -16.40 11.06
C GLN A 118 -8.78 -15.43 11.02
N LYS A 119 -9.97 -15.90 11.40
CA LYS A 119 -11.21 -15.12 11.49
C LYS A 119 -11.89 -15.38 12.84
N GLY A 120 -11.10 -15.33 13.90
CA GLY A 120 -11.59 -15.57 15.25
C GLY A 120 -12.32 -14.40 15.89
N HIS A 121 -12.24 -13.17 15.37
CA HIS A 121 -12.87 -11.96 15.95
C HIS A 121 -13.47 -11.01 14.90
N GLU A 122 -14.26 -10.04 15.36
CA GLU A 122 -14.83 -8.95 14.58
C GLU A 122 -13.81 -7.84 14.28
N ARG A 123 -13.95 -7.22 13.10
CA ARG A 123 -13.08 -6.11 12.66
C ARG A 123 -13.06 -4.98 13.69
N PRO A 124 -11.89 -4.34 13.92
CA PRO A 124 -10.66 -4.43 13.11
C PRO A 124 -9.78 -5.63 13.44
N PHE A 125 -10.08 -6.40 14.48
CA PHE A 125 -9.33 -7.60 14.85
C PHE A 125 -9.84 -8.82 14.06
N GLN A 126 -8.96 -9.70 13.58
CA GLN A 126 -9.42 -10.90 12.84
C GLN A 126 -8.67 -12.15 13.27
N LYS A 127 -7.34 -12.11 13.22
CA LYS A 127 -6.51 -13.23 13.67
C LYS A 127 -6.61 -13.33 15.18
N ALA A 128 -6.84 -14.52 15.70
CA ALA A 128 -6.99 -14.76 17.13
C ALA A 128 -6.21 -16.01 17.56
N ILE A 129 -5.48 -15.86 18.65
CA ILE A 129 -4.91 -16.97 19.41
C ILE A 129 -5.81 -17.19 20.61
N ILE A 130 -6.31 -18.40 20.76
CA ILE A 130 -7.23 -18.79 21.81
C ILE A 130 -6.52 -19.80 22.70
N VAL A 131 -6.51 -19.52 24.00
CA VAL A 131 -6.02 -20.45 25.04
C VAL A 131 -7.20 -20.86 25.90
N ASP A 132 -7.62 -22.12 25.75
CA ASP A 132 -8.69 -22.73 26.53
C ASP A 132 -8.12 -23.37 27.79
N ILE A 133 -8.81 -23.15 28.91
CA ILE A 133 -8.52 -23.80 30.19
C ILE A 133 -9.34 -25.09 30.24
N VAL A 134 -8.64 -26.22 30.30
CA VAL A 134 -9.26 -27.54 30.23
C VAL A 134 -9.18 -28.21 31.59
N ASP A 135 -10.35 -28.52 32.16
CA ASP A 135 -10.55 -29.28 33.39
C ASP A 135 -9.84 -28.69 34.62
N GLY A 136 -10.57 -27.96 35.47
CA GLY A 136 -10.08 -27.43 36.74
C GLY A 136 -10.10 -25.91 36.84
N TYR A 137 -9.22 -25.33 37.66
CA TYR A 137 -9.14 -23.86 37.83
C TYR A 137 -7.70 -23.41 38.12
N LEU A 138 -7.42 -22.14 37.82
CA LEU A 138 -6.22 -21.41 38.19
C LEU A 138 -6.52 -20.43 39.32
N ASN A 139 -5.56 -20.26 40.23
CA ASN A 139 -5.67 -19.31 41.33
C ASN A 139 -5.41 -17.87 40.87
N PRO A 140 -5.98 -16.86 41.55
CA PRO A 140 -5.56 -15.48 41.40
C PRO A 140 -4.05 -15.35 41.61
N GLY A 141 -3.36 -14.70 40.67
CA GLY A 141 -1.90 -14.52 40.66
C GLY A 141 -1.09 -15.60 39.97
N ASP A 142 -1.69 -16.73 39.61
CA ASP A 142 -1.04 -17.71 38.73
C ASP A 142 -0.76 -17.10 37.35
N LYS A 143 0.14 -17.70 36.58
CA LYS A 143 0.52 -17.18 35.27
C LYS A 143 0.28 -18.19 34.16
N ILE A 144 -0.12 -17.68 33.00
CA ILE A 144 -0.10 -18.37 31.72
C ILE A 144 0.93 -17.67 30.85
N LEU A 145 1.95 -18.40 30.40
CA LEU A 145 2.95 -17.90 29.48
C LEU A 145 2.62 -18.40 28.07
N ILE A 146 2.31 -17.49 27.16
CA ILE A 146 1.98 -17.77 25.76
C ILE A 146 3.19 -17.41 24.91
N ARG A 147 3.76 -18.39 24.20
CA ARG A 147 4.91 -18.21 23.30
C ARG A 147 4.44 -18.14 21.87
N LEU A 148 4.66 -17.00 21.23
CA LEU A 148 4.44 -16.82 19.80
C LEU A 148 5.73 -17.16 19.07
N GLY A 149 5.73 -18.27 18.33
CA GLY A 149 6.95 -18.79 17.70
C GLY A 149 7.89 -19.44 18.71
N ASP A 150 7.43 -20.48 19.40
CA ASP A 150 8.20 -21.18 20.43
C ASP A 150 9.46 -21.85 19.84
N LYS A 151 10.63 -21.34 20.21
CA LYS A 151 11.93 -21.79 19.67
C LYS A 151 12.51 -23.01 20.38
N ARG A 152 11.90 -23.48 21.47
CA ARG A 152 12.45 -24.57 22.31
C ARG A 152 12.62 -25.91 21.56
N TYR A 153 11.97 -26.07 20.42
CA TYR A 153 12.00 -27.28 19.61
C TYR A 153 12.74 -27.12 18.27
N GLY A 154 13.52 -26.05 18.10
CA GLY A 154 14.36 -25.82 16.92
C GLY A 154 13.73 -24.98 15.80
N GLY A 155 12.48 -24.51 15.97
CA GLY A 155 11.84 -23.58 15.03
C GLY A 155 12.48 -22.19 15.06
N GLU A 156 12.35 -21.43 13.97
CA GLU A 156 12.98 -20.10 13.81
C GLU A 156 12.30 -18.98 14.61
N GLY A 157 11.14 -19.26 15.20
CA GLY A 157 10.26 -18.28 15.85
C GLY A 157 9.07 -17.92 14.99
N THR A 158 8.49 -16.76 15.23
CA THR A 158 7.45 -16.16 14.38
C THR A 158 8.02 -15.00 13.57
N ARG A 159 7.60 -14.88 12.30
CA ARG A 159 7.94 -13.72 11.47
C ARG A 159 7.04 -12.56 11.87
N VAL A 160 7.67 -11.53 12.44
CA VAL A 160 7.01 -10.25 12.71
C VAL A 160 6.56 -9.61 11.40
N GLN A 161 5.45 -8.87 11.43
CA GLN A 161 4.99 -8.10 10.29
C GLN A 161 6.09 -7.20 9.68
N THR A 162 6.06 -7.01 8.35
CA THR A 162 7.10 -6.29 7.59
C THR A 162 6.89 -4.78 7.53
N PHE A 163 5.91 -4.26 8.25
CA PHE A 163 5.59 -2.84 8.34
C PHE A 163 5.10 -2.46 9.75
N VAL A 164 5.07 -1.16 10.05
CA VAL A 164 4.65 -0.64 11.37
C VAL A 164 3.19 -0.22 11.27
N GLU A 165 2.31 -0.58 12.21
CA GLU A 165 0.88 -0.24 12.11
C GLU A 165 0.59 1.28 12.04
N SER A 166 1.48 2.13 12.53
CA SER A 166 1.33 3.59 12.41
C SER A 166 1.37 4.10 10.97
N THR A 167 1.71 3.25 10.00
CA THR A 167 1.57 3.55 8.57
C THR A 167 0.12 3.59 8.10
N GLU A 168 -0.88 3.28 8.94
CA GLU A 168 -2.30 3.54 8.65
C GLU A 168 -2.72 5.01 8.89
N ASP A 169 -1.77 5.91 9.17
CA ASP A 169 -2.03 7.34 9.28
C ASP A 169 -2.07 8.03 7.89
N SER A 170 -3.05 8.92 7.70
CA SER A 170 -3.22 9.64 6.43
C SER A 170 -1.99 10.49 6.07
N THR A 171 -1.29 11.06 7.05
CA THR A 171 -0.07 11.84 6.80
C THR A 171 1.03 10.97 6.22
N TYR A 172 1.25 9.79 6.81
CA TYR A 172 2.23 8.83 6.31
C TYR A 172 1.88 8.39 4.89
N ASN A 173 0.62 8.03 4.62
CA ASN A 173 0.20 7.53 3.30
C ASN A 173 0.42 8.57 2.19
N PHE A 174 0.04 9.82 2.45
CA PHE A 174 0.15 10.89 1.47
C PHE A 174 1.61 11.27 1.22
N THR A 175 2.41 11.36 2.28
CA THR A 175 3.84 11.67 2.16
C THR A 175 4.63 10.51 1.55
N TYR A 176 4.30 9.26 1.86
CA TYR A 176 4.88 8.10 1.18
C TYR A 176 4.57 8.13 -0.32
N GLY A 177 3.30 8.32 -0.69
CA GLY A 177 2.87 8.41 -2.08
C GLY A 177 3.65 9.48 -2.87
N ARG A 178 3.80 10.67 -2.28
CA ARG A 178 4.52 11.80 -2.89
C ARG A 178 6.03 11.60 -2.91
N ASP A 179 6.63 11.34 -1.75
CA ASP A 179 8.09 11.49 -1.54
C ASP A 179 8.86 10.19 -1.82
N ILE A 180 8.22 9.03 -1.63
CA ILE A 180 8.87 7.72 -1.79
C ILE A 180 8.41 7.05 -3.08
N ALA A 181 7.10 6.93 -3.27
CA ALA A 181 6.53 6.36 -4.49
C ALA A 181 6.55 7.34 -5.66
N GLY A 182 6.80 8.63 -5.45
CA GLY A 182 6.93 9.61 -6.53
C GLY A 182 5.68 9.69 -7.41
N LEU A 183 4.50 9.63 -6.80
CA LEU A 183 3.22 9.80 -7.50
C LEU A 183 2.95 11.29 -7.75
N ASP A 184 2.51 11.62 -8.96
CA ASP A 184 2.04 12.97 -9.29
C ASP A 184 0.60 13.20 -8.81
N VAL A 185 -0.23 12.15 -8.81
CA VAL A 185 -1.64 12.17 -8.43
C VAL A 185 -1.92 11.03 -7.45
N LEU A 186 -2.65 11.31 -6.38
CA LEU A 186 -3.09 10.31 -5.40
C LEU A 186 -4.56 10.53 -5.02
N GLY A 187 -5.38 9.49 -5.15
CA GLY A 187 -6.72 9.43 -4.59
C GLY A 187 -6.71 8.68 -3.26
N TYR A 188 -7.40 9.20 -2.24
CA TYR A 188 -7.54 8.53 -0.95
C TYR A 188 -8.95 7.99 -0.76
N THR A 189 -9.14 6.68 -0.88
CA THR A 189 -10.44 6.01 -0.86
C THR A 189 -10.57 5.05 0.33
N ALA A 190 -10.72 5.58 1.54
CA ALA A 190 -10.96 4.75 2.72
C ALA A 190 -12.35 4.08 2.66
N ASN A 191 -12.49 2.89 3.26
CA ASN A 191 -13.78 2.19 3.36
C ASN A 191 -14.84 3.06 4.05
N ASP A 192 -15.91 3.37 3.32
CA ASP A 192 -16.92 4.36 3.71
C ASP A 192 -17.58 4.07 5.07
N PHE A 193 -17.78 2.80 5.39
CA PHE A 193 -18.41 2.36 6.64
C PHE A 193 -17.53 2.57 7.88
N GLN A 194 -16.21 2.74 7.71
CA GLN A 194 -15.24 2.91 8.81
C GLN A 194 -14.86 4.37 9.08
N VAL A 195 -15.23 5.29 8.20
CA VAL A 195 -14.79 6.69 8.31
C VAL A 195 -15.71 7.46 9.26
N ALA A 196 -15.21 7.81 10.45
CA ALA A 196 -15.89 8.74 11.33
C ALA A 196 -15.82 10.18 10.78
N LYS A 197 -16.84 11.00 11.03
CA LYS A 197 -16.92 12.38 10.50
C LYS A 197 -15.70 13.22 10.90
N GLN A 198 -15.27 13.17 12.16
CA GLN A 198 -14.11 13.93 12.63
C GLN A 198 -12.82 13.53 11.88
N LYS A 199 -12.65 12.23 11.59
CA LYS A 199 -11.50 11.73 10.83
C LYS A 199 -11.55 12.21 9.39
N TRP A 200 -12.74 12.16 8.75
CA TRP A 200 -12.95 12.71 7.41
C TRP A 200 -12.59 14.19 7.32
N ASP A 201 -13.14 15.02 8.21
CA ASP A 201 -12.87 16.47 8.23
C ASP A 201 -11.36 16.75 8.40
N SER A 202 -10.68 15.96 9.24
CA SER A 202 -9.23 16.05 9.45
C SER A 202 -8.43 15.66 8.21
N THR A 203 -8.85 14.60 7.50
CA THR A 203 -8.25 14.17 6.24
C THR A 203 -8.43 15.22 5.15
N LEU A 204 -9.59 15.88 5.04
CA LEU A 204 -9.81 16.97 4.08
C LEU A 204 -8.87 18.16 4.34
N ALA A 205 -8.70 18.56 5.61
CA ALA A 205 -7.76 19.60 5.99
C ALA A 205 -6.31 19.25 5.63
N LEU A 206 -5.93 17.97 5.80
CA LEU A 206 -4.62 17.47 5.43
C LEU A 206 -4.42 17.45 3.91
N ILE A 207 -5.40 16.98 3.14
CA ILE A 207 -5.40 17.00 1.67
C ILE A 207 -5.19 18.43 1.18
N LYS A 208 -5.92 19.41 1.74
CA LYS A 208 -5.75 20.82 1.40
C LYS A 208 -4.32 21.32 1.65
N THR A 209 -3.71 20.90 2.75
CA THR A 209 -2.36 21.34 3.14
C THR A 209 -1.28 20.72 2.23
N LEU A 210 -1.47 19.48 1.80
CA LEU A 210 -0.47 18.73 1.03
C LEU A 210 -0.64 18.84 -0.50
N ASN A 211 -1.83 19.19 -0.97
CA ASN A 211 -2.12 19.35 -2.39
C ASN A 211 -1.39 20.59 -2.95
N LYS A 212 -0.54 20.37 -3.95
CA LYS A 212 0.30 21.39 -4.57
C LYS A 212 0.21 21.28 -6.10
N PRO A 213 -0.64 22.07 -6.77
CA PRO A 213 -0.72 22.11 -8.22
C PRO A 213 0.67 22.29 -8.87
N GLY A 214 0.91 21.59 -9.97
CA GLY A 214 2.18 21.52 -10.68
C GLY A 214 3.20 20.54 -10.09
N SER A 215 2.88 19.86 -8.97
CA SER A 215 3.81 18.92 -8.32
C SER A 215 3.14 17.71 -7.69
N PHE A 216 1.98 17.86 -7.04
CA PHE A 216 1.29 16.76 -6.39
C PHE A 216 -0.20 17.09 -6.20
N VAL A 217 -1.09 16.33 -6.83
CA VAL A 217 -2.54 16.53 -6.76
C VAL A 217 -3.19 15.41 -5.94
N LEU A 218 -3.96 15.79 -4.93
CA LEU A 218 -4.65 14.86 -4.02
C LEU A 218 -6.16 14.93 -4.21
N PHE A 219 -6.82 13.81 -4.44
CA PHE A 219 -8.28 13.73 -4.47
C PHE A 219 -8.83 13.04 -3.21
N PRO A 220 -9.80 13.65 -2.51
CA PRO A 220 -10.56 12.93 -1.52
C PRO A 220 -11.44 11.88 -2.20
N GLY A 221 -11.68 10.77 -1.52
CA GLY A 221 -12.56 9.73 -1.99
C GLY A 221 -12.96 8.75 -0.89
N THR A 222 -13.81 7.80 -1.26
CA THR A 222 -14.27 6.73 -0.38
C THR A 222 -14.42 5.44 -1.19
N GLU A 223 -14.15 4.30 -0.57
CA GLU A 223 -14.53 3.01 -1.13
C GLU A 223 -15.92 2.63 -0.57
N TRP A 224 -16.95 2.66 -1.42
CA TRP A 224 -18.29 2.16 -1.08
C TRP A 224 -18.31 0.63 -1.16
N CYS A 225 -18.58 -0.03 -0.03
CA CYS A 225 -18.37 -1.47 0.11
C CYS A 225 -19.65 -2.31 0.00
N GLY A 226 -20.26 -2.30 -1.17
CA GLY A 226 -21.41 -3.14 -1.50
C GLY A 226 -21.12 -4.63 -1.56
N ASN A 227 -22.04 -5.49 -1.11
CA ASN A 227 -22.02 -6.91 -1.49
C ASN A 227 -22.16 -7.03 -3.02
N SER A 228 -21.49 -7.98 -3.68
CA SER A 228 -21.57 -8.15 -5.15
C SER A 228 -23.02 -8.31 -5.67
N ALA A 229 -23.90 -8.89 -4.87
CA ALA A 229 -25.33 -8.99 -5.17
C ALA A 229 -26.10 -7.66 -5.06
N ALA A 230 -25.54 -6.67 -4.37
CA ALA A 230 -26.06 -5.32 -4.21
C ALA A 230 -25.31 -4.28 -5.07
N GLY A 231 -24.38 -4.71 -5.92
CA GLY A 231 -23.58 -3.88 -6.82
C GLY A 231 -22.07 -4.11 -6.73
N GLY A 232 -21.56 -4.54 -5.56
CA GLY A 232 -20.13 -4.75 -5.33
C GLY A 232 -19.34 -3.46 -5.06
N ASP A 233 -18.03 -3.59 -4.83
CA ASP A 233 -17.21 -2.46 -4.38
C ASP A 233 -17.05 -1.39 -5.48
N HIS A 234 -17.15 -0.11 -5.09
CA HIS A 234 -16.99 1.06 -5.96
C HIS A 234 -16.17 2.14 -5.26
N ASN A 235 -15.10 2.63 -5.90
CA ASN A 235 -14.41 3.83 -5.43
C ASN A 235 -15.20 5.07 -5.89
N VAL A 236 -15.48 5.99 -4.98
CA VAL A 236 -16.07 7.30 -5.27
C VAL A 236 -15.00 8.35 -5.03
N VAL A 237 -14.57 9.03 -6.10
CA VAL A 237 -13.57 10.10 -6.04
C VAL A 237 -14.27 11.45 -6.23
N PHE A 238 -14.03 12.39 -5.32
CA PHE A 238 -14.57 13.74 -5.37
C PHE A 238 -13.61 14.63 -6.16
N LEU A 239 -13.99 14.98 -7.38
CA LEU A 239 -13.14 15.69 -8.34
C LEU A 239 -13.12 17.20 -8.12
N ALA A 240 -14.23 17.76 -7.66
CA ALA A 240 -14.33 19.20 -7.40
C ALA A 240 -13.39 19.66 -6.26
N ASP A 241 -13.06 20.95 -6.26
CA ASP A 241 -12.28 21.54 -5.19
C ASP A 241 -13.09 21.55 -3.88
N PRO A 242 -12.63 20.86 -2.81
CA PRO A 242 -13.35 20.79 -1.53
C PRO A 242 -13.62 22.15 -0.87
N ASP A 243 -12.86 23.19 -1.19
CA ASP A 243 -13.09 24.54 -0.66
C ASP A 243 -14.31 25.22 -1.28
N THR A 244 -14.62 24.90 -2.54
CA THR A 244 -15.75 25.48 -3.27
C THR A 244 -16.96 24.57 -3.31
N HIS A 245 -16.72 23.25 -3.32
CA HIS A 245 -17.71 22.19 -3.37
C HIS A 245 -17.35 21.12 -2.32
N PRO A 246 -17.67 21.35 -1.04
CA PRO A 246 -17.37 20.39 0.03
C PRO A 246 -18.00 19.02 -0.26
N PRO A 247 -17.24 17.91 -0.18
CA PRO A 247 -17.77 16.57 -0.40
C PRO A 247 -18.96 16.26 0.53
N GLN A 248 -20.06 15.77 -0.03
CA GLN A 248 -21.22 15.33 0.73
C GLN A 248 -20.95 13.94 1.31
N PHE A 249 -20.08 13.87 2.32
CA PHE A 249 -19.74 12.64 3.04
C PHE A 249 -19.28 12.98 4.46
N PRO A 250 -19.63 12.17 5.49
CA PRO A 250 -20.49 10.99 5.42
C PRO A 250 -21.99 11.26 5.49
N PHE A 251 -22.36 12.51 5.73
CA PHE A 251 -23.75 12.97 5.73
C PHE A 251 -23.90 14.17 4.80
N ASP A 252 -25.07 14.32 4.20
CA ASP A 252 -25.41 15.52 3.45
C ASP A 252 -25.82 16.69 4.38
N LYS A 253 -26.14 17.83 3.78
CA LYS A 253 -26.62 19.03 4.51
C LYS A 253 -27.96 18.84 5.23
N HIS A 254 -28.71 17.78 4.91
CA HIS A 254 -29.99 17.42 5.52
C HIS A 254 -29.84 16.34 6.59
N GLY A 255 -28.63 15.80 6.81
CA GLY A 255 -28.35 14.73 7.75
C GLY A 255 -28.58 13.32 7.20
N ASN A 256 -28.82 13.17 5.89
CA ASN A 256 -28.96 11.86 5.26
C ASN A 256 -27.61 11.14 5.18
N VAL A 257 -27.62 9.81 5.30
CA VAL A 257 -26.42 8.97 5.34
C VAL A 257 -25.96 8.60 3.92
N PHE A 258 -24.78 9.05 3.49
CA PHE A 258 -24.23 8.82 2.13
C PHE A 258 -23.14 7.73 2.08
N ARG A 259 -23.07 6.91 3.13
CA ARG A 259 -22.24 5.69 3.22
C ARG A 259 -23.12 4.44 3.13
N SER A 260 -22.52 3.28 2.89
CA SER A 260 -23.17 1.97 2.89
C SER A 260 -23.89 1.69 4.21
N PHE A 261 -23.20 1.76 5.34
CA PHE A 261 -23.72 1.74 6.71
C PHE A 261 -22.63 2.28 7.67
N GLU A 262 -22.94 2.54 8.93
CA GLU A 262 -21.94 2.95 9.93
C GLU A 262 -21.48 1.74 10.76
N TRP A 263 -20.18 1.45 10.75
CA TRP A 263 -19.59 0.44 11.62
C TRP A 263 -18.21 0.87 12.13
N SER A 264 -18.11 1.07 13.44
CA SER A 264 -16.87 1.32 14.17
C SER A 264 -16.90 0.63 15.53
N GLU A 265 -15.76 0.55 16.22
CA GLU A 265 -15.69 0.04 17.61
C GLU A 265 -16.64 0.82 18.54
N ASP A 266 -16.83 2.11 18.27
CA ASP A 266 -17.76 3.01 18.97
C ASP A 266 -19.09 3.23 18.21
N GLY A 267 -19.40 2.38 17.23
CA GLY A 267 -20.55 2.55 16.33
C GLY A 267 -21.91 2.35 17.02
N PRO A 268 -23.01 2.70 16.34
CA PRO A 268 -24.36 2.48 16.86
C PRO A 268 -24.65 0.99 17.08
N ALA A 269 -25.45 0.66 18.11
CA ALA A 269 -25.83 -0.71 18.42
C ALA A 269 -26.64 -1.40 17.31
N ASP A 270 -27.39 -0.60 16.53
CA ASP A 270 -28.17 -1.05 15.38
C ASP A 270 -27.52 -0.59 14.08
N LEU A 271 -27.33 -1.53 13.15
CA LEU A 271 -26.84 -1.26 11.80
C LEU A 271 -27.98 -0.74 10.92
N VAL A 272 -27.89 0.52 10.50
CA VAL A 272 -28.83 1.14 9.54
C VAL A 272 -28.10 1.36 8.21
N PRO A 273 -28.58 0.77 7.09
CA PRO A 273 -28.02 1.05 5.78
C PRO A 273 -28.28 2.51 5.38
N GLY A 274 -27.27 3.16 4.81
CA GLY A 274 -27.41 4.47 4.15
C GLY A 274 -27.66 4.29 2.65
N ALA A 275 -26.67 4.63 1.83
CA ALA A 275 -26.70 4.45 0.38
C ALA A 275 -26.58 2.96 0.00
N TRP A 276 -27.67 2.20 0.13
CA TRP A 276 -27.73 0.77 -0.19
C TRP A 276 -29.09 0.37 -0.80
N PRO A 277 -29.14 -0.38 -1.92
CA PRO A 277 -28.02 -0.93 -2.71
C PRO A 277 -27.39 0.13 -3.64
N LEU A 278 -26.55 -0.28 -4.61
CA LEU A 278 -25.80 0.62 -5.51
C LEU A 278 -26.65 1.70 -6.22
N HIS A 279 -27.94 1.45 -6.45
CA HIS A 279 -28.85 2.49 -6.97
C HIS A 279 -28.89 3.75 -6.11
N GLU A 280 -28.80 3.62 -4.80
CA GLU A 280 -28.80 4.76 -3.88
C GLU A 280 -27.49 5.54 -3.97
N VAL A 281 -26.35 4.86 -4.25
CA VAL A 281 -25.08 5.53 -4.56
C VAL A 281 -25.21 6.35 -5.84
N TYR A 282 -25.86 5.79 -6.87
CA TYR A 282 -26.15 6.55 -8.09
C TYR A 282 -27.08 7.74 -7.80
N ALA A 283 -28.16 7.55 -7.05
CA ALA A 283 -29.05 8.63 -6.67
C ALA A 283 -28.35 9.74 -5.86
N THR A 284 -27.33 9.35 -5.08
CA THR A 284 -26.52 10.25 -4.26
C THR A 284 -25.62 11.16 -5.11
N TYR A 285 -24.93 10.62 -6.11
CA TYR A 285 -23.84 11.34 -6.79
C TYR A 285 -24.13 11.68 -8.26
N ALA A 286 -25.12 11.08 -8.90
CA ALA A 286 -25.36 11.26 -10.34
C ALA A 286 -25.82 12.66 -10.74
N ALA A 287 -26.45 13.42 -9.83
CA ALA A 287 -26.86 14.80 -10.10
C ALA A 287 -25.68 15.73 -10.39
N ASP A 288 -24.54 15.46 -9.75
CA ASP A 288 -23.30 16.23 -9.87
C ASP A 288 -22.20 15.34 -10.48
N SER A 289 -22.55 14.58 -11.53
CA SER A 289 -21.65 13.53 -12.08
C SER A 289 -20.35 14.06 -12.69
N GLU A 290 -20.22 15.35 -12.97
CA GLU A 290 -18.93 15.93 -13.39
C GLU A 290 -17.97 16.15 -12.22
N ASP A 291 -18.51 16.35 -11.02
CA ASP A 291 -17.72 16.55 -9.79
C ASP A 291 -17.41 15.24 -9.07
N HIS A 292 -17.97 14.12 -9.54
CA HIS A 292 -17.83 12.80 -8.92
C HIS A 292 -17.43 11.75 -9.96
N LEU A 293 -16.57 10.83 -9.55
CA LEU A 293 -16.19 9.69 -10.35
C LEU A 293 -16.40 8.41 -9.54
N SER A 294 -17.38 7.61 -9.97
CA SER A 294 -17.55 6.24 -9.45
C SER A 294 -16.75 5.28 -10.31
N ILE A 295 -15.96 4.41 -9.67
CA ILE A 295 -15.08 3.45 -10.34
C ILE A 295 -15.44 2.05 -9.82
N PRO A 296 -16.18 1.23 -10.59
CA PRO A 296 -16.33 -0.19 -10.28
C PRO A 296 -14.95 -0.85 -10.19
N HIS A 297 -14.71 -1.61 -9.13
CA HIS A 297 -13.45 -2.32 -8.96
C HIS A 297 -13.61 -3.70 -8.32
N VAL A 298 -12.53 -4.48 -8.37
CA VAL A 298 -12.48 -5.83 -7.77
C VAL A 298 -11.67 -5.81 -6.47
N GLY A 299 -12.23 -5.19 -5.44
CA GLY A 299 -11.65 -5.15 -4.11
C GLY A 299 -11.92 -6.41 -3.29
N GLY A 300 -12.27 -6.19 -2.02
CA GLY A 300 -12.71 -7.24 -1.13
C GLY A 300 -13.93 -8.00 -1.64
N ARG A 301 -14.69 -7.40 -2.56
CA ARG A 301 -15.80 -7.98 -3.30
C ARG A 301 -15.68 -7.50 -4.74
N ARG A 302 -16.18 -8.31 -5.66
CA ARG A 302 -16.19 -7.95 -7.08
C ARG A 302 -17.36 -7.02 -7.37
N CYS A 303 -17.12 -5.92 -8.10
CA CYS A 303 -18.18 -5.10 -8.70
C CYS A 303 -19.04 -5.93 -9.67
N ASN A 304 -20.31 -5.55 -9.82
CA ASN A 304 -21.24 -6.20 -10.71
C ASN A 304 -21.64 -5.29 -11.86
N LEU A 305 -21.00 -5.48 -13.03
CA LEU A 305 -21.23 -4.69 -14.25
C LEU A 305 -22.61 -4.92 -14.92
N ALA A 306 -23.51 -5.67 -14.29
CA ALA A 306 -24.93 -5.60 -14.62
C ALA A 306 -25.54 -4.24 -14.23
N TRP A 307 -24.94 -3.56 -13.25
CA TRP A 307 -25.16 -2.15 -12.97
C TRP A 307 -24.12 -1.33 -13.71
N HIS A 308 -24.59 -0.26 -14.36
CA HIS A 308 -23.71 0.73 -14.95
C HIS A 308 -24.43 2.09 -15.04
N HIS A 309 -23.77 3.15 -14.59
CA HIS A 309 -24.26 4.52 -14.77
C HIS A 309 -23.34 5.31 -15.74
N PRO A 310 -23.75 5.56 -17.00
CA PRO A 310 -22.85 5.96 -18.09
C PRO A 310 -22.17 7.33 -17.90
N THR A 311 -22.78 8.21 -17.11
CA THR A 311 -22.19 9.52 -16.80
C THR A 311 -21.47 9.54 -15.47
N LEU A 312 -21.71 8.63 -14.53
CA LEU A 312 -21.05 8.67 -13.21
C LEU A 312 -19.83 7.75 -13.20
N GLU A 313 -19.94 6.63 -13.91
CA GLU A 313 -18.88 5.66 -14.08
C GLU A 313 -18.22 5.87 -15.44
N ARG A 314 -16.98 6.34 -15.40
CA ARG A 314 -16.18 6.59 -16.59
C ARG A 314 -15.00 5.64 -16.68
N LEU A 315 -14.49 5.16 -15.55
CA LEU A 315 -13.36 4.25 -15.48
C LEU A 315 -13.75 2.92 -14.82
N VAL A 316 -13.02 1.85 -15.14
CA VAL A 316 -13.06 0.56 -14.45
C VAL A 316 -11.66 0.18 -13.98
N GLU A 317 -11.54 -0.26 -12.73
CA GLU A 317 -10.26 -0.70 -12.18
C GLU A 317 -9.95 -2.13 -12.60
N ILE A 318 -8.83 -2.31 -13.30
CA ILE A 318 -8.42 -3.61 -13.87
C ILE A 318 -7.17 -4.19 -13.21
N GLY A 319 -6.64 -3.53 -12.18
CA GLY A 319 -5.48 -4.00 -11.44
C GLY A 319 -5.34 -3.30 -10.11
N SER A 320 -5.02 -4.08 -9.07
CA SER A 320 -4.66 -3.60 -7.73
C SER A 320 -3.89 -4.65 -6.96
N ALA A 321 -3.59 -4.42 -5.68
CA ALA A 321 -2.96 -5.45 -4.84
C ALA A 321 -3.82 -6.71 -4.68
N TRP A 322 -5.12 -6.66 -5.00
CA TRP A 322 -6.01 -7.83 -5.04
C TRP A 322 -5.80 -8.74 -6.25
N GLY A 323 -5.10 -8.29 -7.29
CA GLY A 323 -4.94 -9.03 -8.52
C GLY A 323 -4.96 -8.21 -9.80
N HIS A 324 -4.94 -8.92 -10.93
CA HIS A 324 -5.13 -8.38 -12.26
C HIS A 324 -6.48 -8.85 -12.84
N PHE A 325 -7.24 -7.93 -13.44
CA PHE A 325 -8.64 -8.12 -13.83
C PHE A 325 -8.94 -7.64 -15.25
N GLU A 326 -8.07 -7.93 -16.21
CA GLU A 326 -8.29 -7.58 -17.62
C GLU A 326 -9.59 -8.14 -18.18
N TRP A 327 -10.01 -9.32 -17.70
CA TRP A 327 -11.32 -9.89 -18.01
C TRP A 327 -12.50 -8.96 -17.65
N LEU A 328 -12.35 -8.04 -16.68
CA LEU A 328 -13.39 -7.09 -16.28
C LEU A 328 -13.58 -6.01 -17.34
N LEU A 329 -12.48 -5.51 -17.93
CA LEU A 329 -12.55 -4.63 -19.10
C LEU A 329 -13.19 -5.34 -20.28
N GLN A 330 -12.79 -6.58 -20.54
CA GLN A 330 -13.36 -7.39 -21.62
C GLN A 330 -14.88 -7.61 -21.41
N ASP A 331 -15.35 -7.79 -20.18
CA ASP A 331 -16.78 -7.85 -19.85
C ASP A 331 -17.49 -6.50 -20.08
N ALA A 332 -16.88 -5.38 -19.65
CA ALA A 332 -17.41 -4.03 -19.92
C ALA A 332 -17.55 -3.77 -21.42
N VAL A 333 -16.52 -4.07 -22.21
CA VAL A 333 -16.50 -3.90 -23.66
C VAL A 333 -17.55 -4.78 -24.35
N ARG A 334 -17.73 -6.04 -23.92
CA ARG A 334 -18.77 -6.95 -24.45
C ARG A 334 -20.19 -6.45 -24.20
N ARG A 335 -20.40 -5.71 -23.11
CA ARG A 335 -21.70 -5.10 -22.78
C ARG A 335 -21.95 -3.81 -23.56
N GLY A 336 -20.94 -3.27 -24.23
CA GLY A 336 -21.00 -1.96 -24.88
C GLY A 336 -20.84 -0.79 -23.91
N TRP A 337 -20.30 -1.01 -22.70
CA TRP A 337 -20.06 0.06 -21.74
C TRP A 337 -18.85 0.89 -22.16
N LYS A 338 -19.02 2.21 -22.18
CA LYS A 338 -17.99 3.16 -22.58
C LYS A 338 -17.08 3.54 -21.40
N LEU A 339 -16.46 2.52 -20.79
CA LEU A 339 -15.56 2.64 -19.65
C LEU A 339 -14.09 2.66 -20.10
N GLY A 340 -13.33 3.62 -19.61
CA GLY A 340 -11.86 3.63 -19.65
C GLY A 340 -11.26 2.76 -18.56
N VAL A 341 -9.94 2.60 -18.57
CA VAL A 341 -9.23 1.78 -17.58
C VAL A 341 -8.53 2.62 -16.53
N CYS A 342 -8.43 2.09 -15.33
CA CYS A 342 -7.47 2.52 -14.32
C CYS A 342 -6.89 1.29 -13.61
N ALA A 343 -5.78 1.48 -12.92
CA ALA A 343 -5.26 0.54 -11.94
C ALA A 343 -4.77 1.33 -10.72
N ASN A 344 -5.16 0.88 -9.53
CA ASN A 344 -4.89 1.57 -8.28
C ASN A 344 -4.19 0.62 -7.32
N SER A 345 -3.40 1.12 -6.37
CA SER A 345 -2.65 0.21 -5.51
C SER A 345 -3.54 -0.61 -4.56
N ASP A 346 -4.67 -0.05 -4.12
CA ASP A 346 -5.50 -0.57 -3.01
C ASP A 346 -4.63 -1.02 -1.82
N GLU A 347 -3.81 -0.08 -1.33
CA GLU A 347 -2.72 -0.38 -0.41
C GLU A 347 -3.14 -0.16 1.04
N HIS A 348 -2.99 -1.20 1.87
CA HIS A 348 -3.45 -1.22 3.26
C HIS A 348 -2.31 -1.24 4.30
N ARG A 349 -1.06 -1.10 3.89
CA ARG A 349 0.16 -1.08 4.73
C ARG A 349 0.85 0.28 4.70
N GLY A 350 0.23 1.25 4.03
CA GLY A 350 0.68 2.63 3.88
C GLY A 350 1.75 2.90 2.83
N ARG A 351 1.95 1.97 1.89
CA ARG A 351 2.94 2.07 0.80
C ARG A 351 2.32 2.48 -0.54
N CYS A 352 1.49 3.51 -0.56
CA CYS A 352 0.70 3.91 -1.74
C CYS A 352 1.59 4.02 -3.00
N GLY A 353 1.20 3.37 -4.09
CA GLY A 353 1.95 3.35 -5.36
C GLY A 353 3.26 2.53 -5.36
N GLY A 354 3.60 1.85 -4.27
CA GLY A 354 4.85 1.06 -4.13
C GLY A 354 4.69 -0.27 -3.39
N GLY A 355 3.46 -0.72 -3.16
CA GLY A 355 3.14 -1.98 -2.49
C GLY A 355 3.53 -3.20 -3.30
N VAL A 356 4.38 -4.07 -2.73
CA VAL A 356 4.69 -5.42 -3.24
C VAL A 356 3.71 -6.47 -2.68
N PRO A 357 3.56 -7.67 -3.27
CA PRO A 357 2.78 -8.77 -2.68
C PRO A 357 3.17 -9.13 -1.24
N GLY A 358 2.43 -10.05 -0.63
CA GLY A 358 2.85 -10.72 0.60
C GLY A 358 2.06 -10.35 1.86
N THR A 359 0.80 -9.92 1.73
CA THR A 359 -0.06 -9.66 2.90
C THR A 359 -1.43 -10.28 2.76
N ALA A 360 -1.63 -11.41 3.44
CA ALA A 360 -2.90 -12.13 3.52
C ALA A 360 -3.50 -12.52 2.15
N VAL A 361 -4.29 -11.64 1.54
CA VAL A 361 -5.01 -11.86 0.27
C VAL A 361 -4.57 -10.87 -0.82
N PHE A 362 -3.59 -10.02 -0.50
CA PHE A 362 -2.98 -9.07 -1.42
C PHE A 362 -1.80 -9.76 -2.11
N GLY A 363 -2.10 -10.39 -3.25
CA GLY A 363 -1.20 -11.31 -3.95
C GLY A 363 -0.41 -10.69 -5.10
N THR A 364 -0.68 -9.43 -5.47
CA THR A 364 0.00 -8.77 -6.60
C THR A 364 0.60 -7.44 -6.19
N LYS A 365 1.55 -6.96 -6.99
CA LYS A 365 2.05 -5.60 -6.90
C LYS A 365 0.90 -4.62 -7.17
N GLY A 366 0.84 -3.53 -6.42
CA GLY A 366 -0.20 -2.52 -6.61
C GLY A 366 -0.10 -1.88 -7.99
N GLY A 367 -1.23 -1.78 -8.70
CA GLY A 367 -1.29 -1.17 -10.03
C GLY A 367 -1.20 0.36 -10.01
N LEU A 368 -0.90 0.94 -11.17
CA LEU A 368 -0.81 2.40 -11.36
C LEU A 368 -1.63 2.87 -12.57
N THR A 369 -2.18 4.07 -12.47
CA THR A 369 -2.91 4.73 -13.55
C THR A 369 -2.05 5.83 -14.16
N GLY A 370 -1.85 5.76 -15.47
CA GLY A 370 -1.38 6.90 -16.25
C GLY A 370 -2.56 7.79 -16.66
N ILE A 371 -2.39 9.10 -16.55
CA ILE A 371 -3.41 10.10 -16.85
C ILE A 371 -2.84 11.06 -17.89
N LEU A 372 -3.52 11.20 -19.04
CA LEU A 372 -3.14 12.14 -20.09
C LEU A 372 -3.89 13.45 -19.86
N ALA A 373 -3.27 14.38 -19.15
CA ALA A 373 -3.83 15.70 -18.85
C ALA A 373 -2.98 16.83 -19.42
N SER A 374 -3.60 17.97 -19.71
CA SER A 374 -2.92 19.16 -20.21
C SER A 374 -1.99 19.82 -19.17
N SER A 375 -2.27 19.61 -17.89
CA SER A 375 -1.50 20.14 -16.77
C SER A 375 -1.74 19.33 -15.50
N LEU A 376 -0.77 19.39 -14.57
CA LEU A 376 -0.85 18.74 -13.26
C LEU A 376 -1.59 19.64 -12.26
N ASP A 377 -2.88 19.84 -12.45
CA ASP A 377 -3.76 20.52 -11.51
C ASP A 377 -5.09 19.78 -11.39
N ARG A 378 -5.87 20.12 -10.36
CA ARG A 378 -7.11 19.40 -10.04
C ARG A 378 -8.08 19.34 -11.21
N GLN A 379 -8.30 20.46 -11.91
CA GLN A 379 -9.30 20.54 -12.97
C GLN A 379 -8.86 19.74 -14.18
N SER A 380 -7.64 19.96 -14.68
CA SER A 380 -7.13 19.23 -15.84
C SER A 380 -7.05 17.73 -15.61
N ILE A 381 -6.71 17.29 -14.39
CA ILE A 381 -6.72 15.87 -14.03
C ILE A 381 -8.14 15.32 -13.95
N ALA A 382 -9.08 16.07 -13.35
CA ALA A 382 -10.49 15.68 -13.32
C ALA A 382 -11.07 15.51 -14.74
N ASP A 383 -10.82 16.48 -15.62
CA ASP A 383 -11.27 16.47 -17.01
C ASP A 383 -10.72 15.23 -17.75
N ALA A 384 -9.44 14.91 -17.58
CA ALA A 384 -8.80 13.73 -18.19
C ALA A 384 -9.40 12.41 -17.67
N LEU A 385 -9.64 12.30 -16.35
CA LEU A 385 -10.26 11.12 -15.75
C LEU A 385 -11.70 10.93 -16.27
N ARG A 386 -12.48 12.01 -16.38
CA ARG A 386 -13.85 12.02 -16.93
C ARG A 386 -13.90 11.66 -18.42
N ALA A 387 -12.90 12.14 -19.17
CA ALA A 387 -12.71 11.85 -20.59
C ALA A 387 -12.16 10.45 -20.87
N ARG A 388 -11.73 9.72 -19.82
CA ARG A 388 -11.13 8.37 -19.90
C ARG A 388 -9.75 8.36 -20.55
N HIS A 389 -9.07 9.50 -20.51
CA HIS A 389 -7.73 9.69 -21.08
C HIS A 389 -6.68 9.06 -20.17
N THR A 390 -6.73 7.73 -20.09
CA THR A 390 -5.99 6.95 -19.11
C THR A 390 -5.41 5.68 -19.70
N PHE A 391 -4.46 5.11 -18.98
CA PHE A 391 -3.98 3.74 -19.16
C PHE A 391 -3.66 3.15 -17.79
N ALA A 392 -3.59 1.83 -17.71
CA ALA A 392 -3.41 1.08 -16.47
C ALA A 392 -2.17 0.19 -16.56
N THR A 393 -1.37 0.13 -15.50
CA THR A 393 -0.18 -0.73 -15.42
C THR A 393 -0.28 -1.70 -14.23
N THR A 394 0.44 -2.82 -14.31
CA THR A 394 0.58 -3.81 -13.24
C THR A 394 1.55 -3.39 -12.12
N GLY A 395 1.90 -2.10 -12.06
CA GLY A 395 2.76 -1.53 -11.02
C GLY A 395 4.05 -0.89 -11.54
N PRO A 396 4.74 -1.43 -12.57
CA PRO A 396 5.83 -0.69 -13.21
C PRO A 396 5.34 0.57 -13.92
N ARG A 397 6.24 1.55 -14.10
CA ARG A 397 5.93 2.83 -14.76
C ARG A 397 6.04 2.71 -16.29
N LEU A 398 5.18 1.87 -16.83
CA LEU A 398 5.02 1.70 -18.28
C LEU A 398 4.16 2.82 -18.82
N VAL A 399 4.39 3.22 -20.07
CA VAL A 399 3.61 4.26 -20.75
C VAL A 399 3.08 3.71 -22.06
N VAL A 400 1.83 4.05 -22.36
CA VAL A 400 1.22 3.83 -23.67
C VAL A 400 0.45 5.07 -24.11
N LEU A 401 0.70 5.48 -25.34
CA LEU A 401 -0.05 6.51 -26.04
C LEU A 401 -0.65 5.92 -27.30
N VAL A 402 -1.95 6.11 -27.49
CA VAL A 402 -2.69 5.73 -28.69
C VAL A 402 -3.41 6.95 -29.22
N SER A 403 -3.30 7.19 -30.52
CA SER A 403 -3.95 8.30 -31.19
C SER A 403 -4.45 7.95 -32.59
N THR A 404 -5.29 8.81 -33.15
CA THR A 404 -5.73 8.75 -34.55
C THR A 404 -5.11 9.87 -35.38
N ASP A 405 -5.25 9.81 -36.71
CA ASP A 405 -4.82 10.88 -37.63
C ASP A 405 -5.39 12.27 -37.29
N ALA A 406 -6.59 12.32 -36.71
CA ALA A 406 -7.26 13.56 -36.35
C ALA A 406 -6.95 14.05 -34.92
N GLY A 407 -6.03 13.36 -34.23
CA GLY A 407 -5.51 13.78 -32.92
C GLY A 407 -6.33 13.33 -31.72
N GLN A 408 -7.43 12.58 -31.90
CA GLN A 408 -8.12 11.91 -30.80
C GLN A 408 -7.24 10.83 -30.17
N VAL A 409 -7.39 10.62 -28.87
CA VAL A 409 -6.56 9.71 -28.06
C VAL A 409 -7.37 8.59 -27.41
N GLN A 410 -6.70 7.64 -26.76
CA GLN A 410 -7.36 6.62 -25.91
C GLN A 410 -8.43 7.24 -24.98
N GLY A 411 -9.61 6.63 -24.93
CA GLY A 411 -10.78 7.13 -24.18
C GLY A 411 -11.75 7.99 -25.00
N ASP A 412 -11.33 8.53 -26.14
CA ASP A 412 -12.19 9.33 -27.02
C ASP A 412 -13.19 8.48 -27.81
N GLU A 413 -14.26 9.16 -28.25
CA GLU A 413 -15.24 8.63 -29.17
C GLU A 413 -15.00 9.22 -30.57
N VAL A 414 -14.90 8.37 -31.59
CA VAL A 414 -14.49 8.76 -32.95
C VAL A 414 -15.49 8.28 -34.00
N ASP A 415 -15.88 9.18 -34.90
CA ASP A 415 -16.79 8.90 -36.01
C ASP A 415 -16.02 8.74 -37.34
N VAL A 416 -15.96 7.54 -37.89
CA VAL A 416 -15.15 7.23 -39.08
C VAL A 416 -15.97 6.69 -40.25
N SER A 417 -15.47 6.89 -41.48
CA SER A 417 -16.07 6.32 -42.70
C SER A 417 -15.31 5.05 -43.10
N GLY A 418 -15.76 3.91 -42.60
CA GLY A 418 -15.27 2.57 -42.97
C GLY A 418 -13.98 2.13 -42.27
N LYS A 419 -12.95 2.99 -42.18
CA LYS A 419 -11.66 2.64 -41.57
C LYS A 419 -11.20 3.63 -40.52
N VAL A 420 -10.50 3.14 -39.51
CA VAL A 420 -9.77 3.94 -38.54
C VAL A 420 -8.34 3.44 -38.42
N LYS A 421 -7.38 4.36 -38.47
CA LYS A 421 -5.99 4.07 -38.19
C LYS A 421 -5.65 4.51 -36.77
N LEU A 422 -5.05 3.60 -36.00
CA LEU A 422 -4.55 3.85 -34.65
C LEU A 422 -3.04 3.80 -34.64
N TYR A 423 -2.42 4.89 -34.21
CA TYR A 423 -0.99 5.01 -33.91
C TYR A 423 -0.77 4.64 -32.46
N TYR A 424 0.26 3.86 -32.17
CA TYR A 424 0.63 3.51 -30.81
C TYR A 424 2.10 3.81 -30.54
N GLU A 425 2.39 4.21 -29.30
CA GLU A 425 3.74 4.38 -28.76
C GLU A 425 3.76 3.78 -27.36
N PHE A 426 4.65 2.80 -27.14
CA PHE A 426 4.86 2.13 -25.87
C PHE A 426 6.26 2.43 -25.36
N SER A 427 6.38 2.71 -24.06
CA SER A 427 7.66 2.89 -23.37
C SER A 427 7.69 2.04 -22.10
N GLY A 428 8.70 1.19 -21.99
CA GLY A 428 8.89 0.24 -20.90
C GLY A 428 10.27 0.34 -20.25
N ILE A 429 10.55 -0.60 -19.35
CA ILE A 429 11.78 -0.69 -18.56
C ILE A 429 12.58 -1.97 -18.86
N GLU A 430 11.93 -3.05 -19.28
CA GLU A 430 12.53 -4.37 -19.59
C GLU A 430 12.33 -4.74 -21.08
N GLY A 431 11.55 -3.95 -21.80
CA GLY A 431 11.27 -4.09 -23.23
C GLY A 431 10.07 -4.98 -23.49
N PHE A 432 9.34 -4.69 -24.57
CA PHE A 432 8.06 -5.34 -24.85
C PHE A 432 8.23 -6.67 -25.58
N SER A 433 7.60 -7.74 -25.07
CA SER A 433 7.52 -9.05 -25.71
C SER A 433 6.44 -9.08 -26.78
N SER A 434 5.27 -8.51 -26.46
CA SER A 434 4.10 -8.53 -27.34
C SER A 434 3.24 -7.29 -27.18
N ILE A 435 2.50 -6.99 -28.24
CA ILE A 435 1.46 -5.95 -28.28
C ILE A 435 0.22 -6.56 -28.93
N GLU A 436 -0.91 -6.40 -28.28
CA GLU A 436 -2.20 -6.91 -28.71
C GLU A 436 -3.22 -5.78 -28.79
N ALA A 437 -4.14 -5.85 -29.75
CA ALA A 437 -5.36 -5.06 -29.73
C ALA A 437 -6.56 -5.99 -29.61
N SER A 438 -7.56 -5.58 -28.82
CA SER A 438 -8.76 -6.36 -28.52
C SER A 438 -10.03 -5.51 -28.62
N ASP A 439 -11.15 -6.18 -28.87
CA ASP A 439 -12.51 -5.63 -28.81
C ASP A 439 -13.49 -6.60 -28.13
N ALA A 440 -14.80 -6.41 -28.29
CA ALA A 440 -15.84 -7.27 -27.71
C ALA A 440 -15.71 -8.76 -28.09
N THR A 441 -15.14 -9.07 -29.25
CA THR A 441 -14.90 -10.42 -29.76
C THR A 441 -13.63 -11.07 -29.19
N GLY A 442 -12.76 -10.27 -28.55
CA GLY A 442 -11.46 -10.68 -28.02
C GLY A 442 -10.31 -10.08 -28.81
N ARG A 443 -9.18 -10.79 -28.88
CA ARG A 443 -7.98 -10.32 -29.58
C ARG A 443 -8.20 -10.26 -31.10
N ILE A 444 -8.00 -9.08 -31.67
CA ILE A 444 -8.24 -8.78 -33.09
C ILE A 444 -6.94 -8.50 -33.86
N TRP A 445 -5.87 -8.18 -33.15
CA TRP A 445 -4.54 -7.95 -33.72
C TRP A 445 -3.46 -8.32 -32.69
N HIS A 446 -2.33 -8.80 -33.17
CA HIS A 446 -1.21 -9.27 -32.35
C HIS A 446 0.11 -9.01 -33.06
N ARG A 447 1.11 -8.53 -32.31
CA ARG A 447 2.49 -8.37 -32.73
C ARG A 447 3.41 -8.98 -31.68
N GLU A 448 4.25 -9.91 -32.11
CA GLU A 448 5.20 -10.62 -31.23
C GLU A 448 6.63 -10.16 -31.54
N LEU A 449 7.18 -9.31 -30.67
CA LEU A 449 8.42 -8.57 -30.93
C LEU A 449 9.66 -9.45 -30.87
N TRP A 450 9.67 -10.47 -30.00
CA TRP A 450 10.82 -11.37 -29.94
C TRP A 450 10.89 -12.30 -31.16
N GLN A 451 9.77 -12.61 -31.82
CA GLN A 451 9.77 -13.39 -33.07
C GLN A 451 10.36 -12.58 -34.23
N GLU A 452 10.19 -11.25 -34.22
CA GLU A 452 10.77 -10.35 -35.23
C GLU A 452 12.31 -10.33 -35.19
N SER A 453 12.93 -10.75 -34.07
CA SER A 453 14.39 -10.78 -33.93
C SER A 453 15.09 -11.82 -34.83
N GLY A 454 14.38 -12.87 -35.24
CA GLY A 454 14.95 -14.00 -35.97
C GLY A 454 16.02 -14.81 -35.22
N LYS A 455 16.23 -14.57 -33.92
CA LYS A 455 17.22 -15.28 -33.12
C LYS A 455 16.80 -16.71 -32.79
N ASP A 456 17.78 -17.58 -32.64
CA ASP A 456 17.59 -18.95 -32.20
C ASP A 456 17.02 -18.98 -30.77
N ARG A 457 16.12 -19.93 -30.55
CA ARG A 457 15.43 -20.11 -29.27
C ARG A 457 16.27 -21.05 -28.42
N THR A 458 16.68 -20.59 -27.26
CA THR A 458 17.66 -21.28 -26.41
C THR A 458 17.21 -21.37 -24.96
N ILE A 459 16.10 -20.72 -24.62
CA ILE A 459 15.54 -20.68 -23.27
C ILE A 459 14.18 -21.36 -23.29
N LEU A 460 13.96 -22.28 -22.36
CA LEU A 460 12.62 -22.80 -22.09
C LEU A 460 11.91 -21.85 -21.13
N ARG A 461 10.81 -21.25 -21.58
CA ARG A 461 9.92 -20.46 -20.73
C ARG A 461 8.73 -21.31 -20.31
N VAL A 462 8.53 -21.42 -19.01
CA VAL A 462 7.35 -22.05 -18.42
C VAL A 462 6.59 -20.98 -17.64
N LEU A 463 5.30 -20.80 -17.96
CA LEU A 463 4.43 -19.83 -17.30
C LEU A 463 3.20 -20.52 -16.72
N TRP A 464 2.71 -20.02 -15.59
CA TRP A 464 1.42 -20.36 -15.01
C TRP A 464 0.79 -19.10 -14.44
N GLY A 465 -0.53 -19.05 -14.36
CA GLY A 465 -1.18 -17.81 -13.97
C GLY A 465 -2.68 -17.90 -13.91
N GLY A 466 -3.30 -16.76 -13.64
CA GLY A 466 -4.74 -16.61 -13.43
C GLY A 466 -5.11 -16.67 -11.96
N ALA A 467 -6.41 -16.86 -11.70
CA ALA A 467 -6.95 -16.96 -10.36
C ALA A 467 -7.90 -18.15 -10.22
N ARG A 468 -8.07 -18.64 -9.00
CA ARG A 468 -8.95 -19.79 -8.70
C ARG A 468 -10.42 -19.52 -9.02
N PHE A 469 -10.88 -18.27 -8.92
CA PHE A 469 -12.22 -17.81 -9.29
C PHE A 469 -12.28 -16.27 -9.30
N TYR A 470 -13.39 -15.67 -9.77
CA TYR A 470 -13.49 -14.22 -9.98
C TYR A 470 -13.70 -13.38 -8.70
N ASP A 471 -14.24 -13.98 -7.64
CA ASP A 471 -14.67 -13.26 -6.41
C ASP A 471 -13.59 -13.25 -5.31
N ARG A 472 -13.93 -13.00 -4.05
CA ARG A 472 -12.97 -12.84 -2.93
C ARG A 472 -12.26 -14.14 -2.55
N TYR A 473 -10.97 -14.08 -2.21
CA TYR A 473 -10.11 -15.24 -1.91
C TYR A 473 -9.73 -16.06 -3.14
N ARG A 474 -9.52 -15.36 -4.26
CA ARG A 474 -9.23 -15.88 -5.58
C ARG A 474 -7.83 -16.46 -5.79
N GLU A 475 -6.92 -16.24 -4.84
CA GLU A 475 -5.55 -16.74 -4.92
C GLU A 475 -5.50 -18.22 -5.30
N ALA A 476 -4.74 -18.54 -6.34
CA ALA A 476 -4.35 -19.88 -6.70
C ALA A 476 -2.98 -20.16 -6.10
N VAL A 477 -2.90 -21.15 -5.22
CA VAL A 477 -1.63 -21.60 -4.63
C VAL A 477 -1.09 -22.73 -5.49
N TRP A 478 0.07 -22.51 -6.11
CA TRP A 478 0.70 -23.47 -7.00
C TRP A 478 1.83 -24.19 -6.29
N GLU A 479 1.82 -25.52 -6.41
CA GLU A 479 3.00 -26.34 -6.16
C GLU A 479 3.28 -27.08 -7.45
N GLY A 480 4.53 -27.10 -7.89
CA GLY A 480 4.90 -27.50 -9.24
C GLY A 480 6.23 -28.24 -9.35
N ARG A 481 6.37 -29.01 -10.41
CA ARG A 481 7.63 -29.63 -10.86
C ARG A 481 7.68 -29.59 -12.38
N ILE A 482 8.83 -29.19 -12.89
CA ILE A 482 9.19 -29.17 -14.30
C ILE A 482 10.30 -30.20 -14.45
N ASP A 483 10.08 -31.22 -15.28
CA ASP A 483 11.04 -32.27 -15.61
C ASP A 483 11.45 -32.14 -17.08
N LEU A 484 12.75 -32.14 -17.34
CA LEU A 484 13.37 -32.21 -18.67
C LEU A 484 13.92 -33.63 -18.93
N ASP A 485 14.31 -33.90 -20.17
CA ASP A 485 14.97 -35.16 -20.52
C ASP A 485 16.33 -35.34 -19.82
N ASP A 486 16.71 -36.60 -19.56
CA ASP A 486 17.94 -36.97 -18.84
C ASP A 486 19.24 -36.53 -19.55
N ASP A 487 19.20 -36.22 -20.85
CA ASP A 487 20.37 -35.75 -21.62
C ASP A 487 20.53 -34.22 -21.62
N VAL A 488 19.60 -33.48 -21.00
CA VAL A 488 19.58 -32.01 -20.98
C VAL A 488 19.95 -31.48 -19.61
N THR A 489 21.13 -30.90 -19.45
CA THR A 489 21.55 -30.35 -18.14
C THR A 489 21.11 -28.91 -17.96
N ILE A 490 20.34 -28.63 -16.91
CA ILE A 490 19.98 -27.26 -16.50
C ILE A 490 21.22 -26.52 -16.01
N THR A 491 21.47 -25.35 -16.59
CA THR A 491 22.58 -24.45 -16.21
C THR A 491 22.12 -23.25 -15.40
N GLY A 492 20.84 -22.89 -15.46
CA GLY A 492 20.29 -21.79 -14.68
C GLY A 492 18.79 -21.67 -14.78
N THR A 493 18.21 -21.00 -13.79
CA THR A 493 16.80 -20.61 -13.75
C THR A 493 16.70 -19.12 -13.48
N THR A 494 15.70 -18.46 -14.06
CA THR A 494 15.42 -17.03 -13.83
C THR A 494 13.91 -16.86 -13.61
N PRO A 495 13.47 -16.33 -12.45
CA PRO A 495 12.08 -16.01 -12.20
C PRO A 495 11.45 -15.10 -13.25
N PHE A 496 10.17 -15.30 -13.52
CA PHE A 496 9.35 -14.48 -14.42
C PHE A 496 8.09 -14.02 -13.69
N GLY A 497 7.62 -12.82 -13.99
CA GLY A 497 6.33 -12.32 -13.52
C GLY A 497 6.27 -12.04 -12.01
N GLY A 498 5.12 -12.36 -11.40
CA GLY A 498 4.80 -12.10 -10.00
C GLY A 498 5.82 -12.66 -9.01
N LEU A 499 6.41 -13.81 -9.35
CA LEU A 499 7.45 -14.52 -8.59
C LEU A 499 8.67 -13.65 -8.28
N ARG A 500 8.95 -12.61 -9.08
CA ARG A 500 10.03 -11.64 -8.81
C ARG A 500 9.75 -10.73 -7.61
N TYR A 501 8.49 -10.58 -7.22
CA TYR A 501 8.03 -9.59 -6.25
C TYR A 501 7.70 -10.18 -4.87
N ASP A 502 7.42 -11.49 -4.79
CA ASP A 502 7.11 -12.17 -3.53
C ASP A 502 8.28 -13.04 -3.06
N PRO A 503 8.94 -12.70 -1.93
CA PRO A 503 10.02 -13.52 -1.38
C PRO A 503 9.54 -14.84 -0.77
N GLU A 504 8.23 -15.05 -0.57
CA GLU A 504 7.64 -16.33 -0.12
C GLU A 504 7.33 -17.28 -1.27
N ASP A 505 7.57 -16.86 -2.52
CA ASP A 505 7.47 -17.70 -3.71
C ASP A 505 8.86 -18.21 -4.10
N GLU A 506 8.92 -19.49 -4.51
CA GLU A 506 10.17 -20.23 -4.63
C GLU A 506 10.30 -20.92 -5.99
N ILE A 507 11.52 -20.85 -6.53
CA ILE A 507 12.02 -21.68 -7.64
C ILE A 507 13.29 -22.36 -7.15
N ASN A 508 13.26 -23.69 -7.07
CA ASN A 508 14.37 -24.50 -6.57
C ASN A 508 14.72 -25.57 -7.60
N GLN A 509 15.95 -25.55 -8.12
CA GLN A 509 16.47 -26.66 -8.91
C GLN A 509 16.72 -27.87 -7.99
N SER A 510 15.97 -28.96 -8.18
CA SER A 510 16.09 -30.14 -7.31
C SER A 510 17.25 -31.05 -7.71
N ASP A 511 17.57 -31.08 -9.00
CA ASP A 511 18.60 -31.93 -9.61
C ASP A 511 19.02 -31.34 -10.97
N SER A 512 19.84 -32.05 -11.76
CA SER A 512 20.36 -31.56 -13.04
C SER A 512 19.30 -31.42 -14.16
N HIS A 513 18.10 -31.98 -13.98
CA HIS A 513 17.07 -32.05 -15.02
C HIS A 513 15.71 -31.51 -14.56
N SER A 514 15.61 -31.04 -13.31
CA SER A 514 14.30 -30.74 -12.72
C SER A 514 14.28 -29.49 -11.85
N VAL A 515 13.17 -28.76 -11.96
CA VAL A 515 12.88 -27.53 -11.21
C VAL A 515 11.59 -27.70 -10.42
N LEU A 516 11.62 -27.36 -9.14
CA LEU A 516 10.44 -27.26 -8.28
C LEU A 516 10.02 -25.80 -8.19
N PHE A 517 8.71 -25.56 -8.15
CA PHE A 517 8.16 -24.23 -7.92
C PHE A 517 7.04 -24.26 -6.89
N ALA A 518 6.96 -23.20 -6.09
CA ALA A 518 5.86 -22.93 -5.17
C ALA A 518 5.54 -21.44 -5.24
N SER A 519 4.34 -21.06 -5.65
CA SER A 519 4.00 -19.65 -5.90
C SER A 519 2.51 -19.36 -5.79
N ARG A 520 2.11 -18.09 -5.81
CA ARG A 520 0.72 -17.66 -5.63
C ARG A 520 0.32 -16.64 -6.68
N THR A 521 -0.77 -16.93 -7.41
CA THR A 521 -1.30 -15.99 -8.41
C THR A 521 -2.71 -15.52 -8.08
N SER A 522 -3.00 -14.25 -8.34
CA SER A 522 -4.31 -13.60 -8.18
C SER A 522 -4.75 -12.93 -9.50
N GLY A 523 -4.66 -13.65 -10.61
CA GLY A 523 -4.97 -13.14 -11.96
C GLY A 523 -3.74 -12.65 -12.72
N ASP A 524 -2.61 -12.54 -12.05
CA ASP A 524 -1.29 -12.32 -12.63
C ASP A 524 -0.68 -13.61 -13.18
N THR A 525 0.60 -13.54 -13.54
CA THR A 525 1.34 -14.63 -14.19
C THR A 525 2.70 -14.74 -13.54
N ASP A 526 3.04 -15.97 -13.19
CA ASP A 526 4.35 -16.38 -12.73
C ASP A 526 5.00 -17.28 -13.76
N GLY A 527 6.30 -17.47 -13.60
CA GLY A 527 7.00 -18.41 -14.43
C GLY A 527 8.48 -18.52 -14.11
N VAL A 528 9.14 -19.31 -14.95
CA VAL A 528 10.59 -19.48 -14.92
C VAL A 528 11.12 -19.59 -16.35
N HIS A 529 12.24 -18.93 -16.59
CA HIS A 529 13.10 -19.16 -17.74
C HIS A 529 14.18 -20.16 -17.33
N ILE A 530 14.34 -21.22 -18.11
CA ILE A 530 15.29 -22.31 -17.86
C ILE A 530 16.30 -22.33 -19.00
N SER A 531 17.57 -22.21 -18.63
CA SER A 531 18.71 -22.35 -19.53
C SER A 531 19.36 -23.71 -19.33
N PHE A 532 19.91 -24.28 -20.41
CA PHE A 532 20.52 -25.61 -20.39
C PHE A 532 21.85 -25.64 -21.17
N ALA A 533 22.67 -26.65 -20.90
CA ALA A 533 23.91 -26.92 -21.62
C ALA A 533 23.65 -27.86 -22.80
N GLY A 534 24.16 -27.51 -23.99
CA GLY A 534 24.11 -28.41 -25.15
C GLY A 534 22.81 -28.29 -25.95
N ASN A 535 22.08 -29.39 -26.08
CA ASN A 535 20.90 -29.50 -26.97
C ASN A 535 19.62 -28.96 -26.31
N LEU A 536 18.65 -28.58 -27.14
CA LEU A 536 17.27 -28.31 -26.70
C LEU A 536 16.64 -29.56 -26.08
N PRO A 537 15.74 -29.42 -25.10
CA PRO A 537 14.96 -30.55 -24.62
C PRO A 537 14.08 -31.12 -25.73
N SER A 538 14.06 -32.45 -25.84
CA SER A 538 13.16 -33.18 -26.73
C SER A 538 11.73 -33.22 -26.17
N SER A 539 11.59 -33.17 -24.83
CA SER A 539 10.32 -33.04 -24.13
C SER A 539 10.45 -32.27 -22.81
N VAL A 540 9.33 -31.69 -22.37
CA VAL A 540 9.14 -31.12 -21.03
C VAL A 540 7.85 -31.65 -20.43
N THR A 541 7.88 -32.02 -19.16
CA THR A 541 6.67 -32.34 -18.39
C THR A 541 6.54 -31.40 -17.19
N ILE A 542 5.35 -30.85 -17.01
CA ILE A 542 5.01 -29.95 -15.91
C ILE A 542 3.73 -30.45 -15.28
N ALA A 543 3.77 -30.89 -14.03
CA ALA A 543 2.59 -31.44 -13.39
C ALA A 543 2.69 -31.34 -11.89
N ARG A 544 1.58 -31.04 -11.19
CA ARG A 544 1.37 -31.12 -9.73
C ARG A 544 -0.06 -30.68 -9.35
N SER A 545 -0.22 -29.74 -8.42
CA SER A 545 -1.45 -29.43 -7.70
C SER A 545 -1.68 -27.93 -7.55
N ILE A 546 -2.97 -27.58 -7.47
CA ILE A 546 -3.45 -26.21 -7.27
C ILE A 546 -4.33 -26.20 -6.03
N GLY A 547 -3.95 -25.36 -5.08
CA GLY A 547 -4.68 -25.06 -3.87
C GLY A 547 -5.27 -23.65 -3.89
N GLY A 548 -5.42 -23.09 -2.71
CA GLY A 548 -5.99 -21.77 -2.52
C GLY A 548 -6.02 -21.40 -1.05
N TYR A 549 -6.20 -20.11 -0.81
CA TYR A 549 -6.25 -19.53 0.52
C TYR A 549 -7.40 -20.10 1.38
N VAL A 550 -7.13 -20.38 2.66
CA VAL A 550 -8.12 -20.84 3.65
C VAL A 550 -8.37 -19.73 4.67
N LYS A 551 -9.52 -19.05 4.56
CA LYS A 551 -9.90 -18.00 5.52
C LYS A 551 -10.50 -18.52 6.82
N VAL A 552 -11.22 -19.64 6.75
CA VAL A 552 -11.97 -20.23 7.88
C VAL A 552 -11.60 -21.70 7.95
N GLY A 553 -11.18 -22.16 9.14
CA GLY A 553 -10.66 -23.51 9.36
C GLY A 553 -9.14 -23.51 9.50
N ASP A 554 -8.52 -24.67 9.27
CA ASP A 554 -7.07 -24.83 9.35
C ASP A 554 -6.39 -24.13 8.15
N ALA A 555 -5.76 -23.01 8.45
CA ALA A 555 -5.01 -22.20 7.50
C ALA A 555 -3.93 -22.99 6.74
N LEU A 556 -3.32 -23.98 7.39
CA LEU A 556 -2.21 -24.76 6.83
C LEU A 556 -2.68 -25.90 5.93
N ALA A 557 -3.95 -26.30 6.01
CA ALA A 557 -4.49 -27.39 5.20
C ALA A 557 -4.64 -27.01 3.72
N GLY A 558 -4.74 -25.71 3.42
CA GLY A 558 -5.04 -25.22 2.07
C GLY A 558 -6.47 -25.56 1.61
N ASN A 559 -6.94 -24.88 0.56
CA ASN A 559 -8.21 -25.20 -0.09
C ASN A 559 -7.94 -25.79 -1.48
N PRO A 560 -8.30 -27.06 -1.77
CA PRO A 560 -8.06 -27.62 -3.09
C PRO A 560 -8.86 -26.87 -4.16
N HIS A 561 -8.28 -26.70 -5.35
CA HIS A 561 -9.00 -26.23 -6.53
C HIS A 561 -9.97 -27.30 -7.02
N LYS A 562 -11.25 -27.22 -6.61
CA LYS A 562 -12.24 -28.30 -6.81
C LYS A 562 -12.39 -28.81 -8.25
N PRO A 563 -12.46 -27.95 -9.29
CA PRO A 563 -12.72 -28.43 -10.64
C PRO A 563 -11.56 -29.24 -11.22
N GLN A 564 -10.33 -28.89 -10.83
CA GLN A 564 -9.10 -29.49 -11.35
C GLN A 564 -7.96 -29.27 -10.33
N PRO A 565 -7.92 -30.06 -9.24
CA PRO A 565 -6.97 -29.86 -8.14
C PRO A 565 -5.54 -30.22 -8.52
N THR A 566 -5.36 -30.90 -9.65
CA THR A 566 -4.07 -31.23 -10.24
C THR A 566 -4.01 -30.82 -11.70
N PHE A 567 -2.82 -30.48 -12.16
CA PHE A 567 -2.56 -30.13 -13.56
C PHE A 567 -1.40 -30.96 -14.10
N SER A 568 -1.39 -31.15 -15.41
CA SER A 568 -0.28 -31.76 -16.14
C SER A 568 -0.24 -31.21 -17.56
N LEU A 569 0.96 -30.86 -18.03
CA LEU A 569 1.28 -30.46 -19.38
C LEU A 569 2.56 -31.20 -19.76
N THR A 570 2.49 -32.02 -20.80
CA THR A 570 3.67 -32.59 -21.47
C THR A 570 3.74 -31.99 -22.86
N ALA A 571 4.90 -31.45 -23.26
CA ALA A 571 5.14 -30.90 -24.59
C ALA A 571 6.42 -31.49 -25.18
N ASP A 572 6.37 -31.92 -26.44
CA ASP A 572 7.59 -32.24 -27.19
C ASP A 572 8.21 -30.97 -27.82
N VAL A 573 9.43 -31.08 -28.35
CA VAL A 573 10.14 -29.95 -28.98
C VAL A 573 9.36 -29.29 -30.13
N GLU A 574 8.50 -30.04 -30.81
CA GLU A 574 7.65 -29.54 -31.90
C GLU A 574 6.48 -28.73 -31.37
N GLU A 575 5.94 -29.09 -30.21
CA GLU A 575 4.90 -28.35 -29.48
C GLU A 575 5.45 -27.09 -28.77
N LEU A 576 6.77 -26.98 -28.57
CA LEU A 576 7.43 -25.81 -27.99
C LEU A 576 7.78 -24.70 -29.00
N ARG A 577 7.28 -24.80 -30.24
CA ARG A 577 7.36 -23.75 -31.30
C ARG A 577 6.65 -22.45 -30.85
N PRO A 578 6.74 -21.31 -31.57
CA PRO A 578 6.22 -20.03 -31.07
C PRO A 578 4.72 -20.09 -30.81
N GLY A 579 4.30 -19.53 -29.67
CA GLY A 579 2.96 -19.70 -29.12
C GLY A 579 2.85 -20.89 -28.16
N GLY A 580 3.80 -21.82 -28.23
CA GLY A 580 3.98 -22.92 -27.30
C GLY A 580 2.80 -23.86 -27.16
N LYS A 581 2.88 -24.70 -26.13
CA LYS A 581 1.74 -25.46 -25.62
C LYS A 581 1.16 -24.74 -24.43
N ARG A 582 -0.16 -24.57 -24.42
CA ARG A 582 -0.91 -23.96 -23.31
C ARG A 582 -2.11 -24.82 -22.94
N VAL A 583 -2.33 -25.01 -21.65
CA VAL A 583 -3.47 -25.73 -21.09
C VAL A 583 -4.22 -24.80 -20.15
N GLU A 584 -5.49 -24.56 -20.47
CA GLU A 584 -6.42 -23.86 -19.57
C GLU A 584 -6.90 -24.82 -18.48
N ILE A 585 -6.87 -24.35 -17.24
CA ILE A 585 -7.31 -25.08 -16.06
C ILE A 585 -8.77 -24.75 -15.78
N LYS A 586 -9.60 -25.79 -15.69
CA LYS A 586 -11.05 -25.62 -15.60
C LYS A 586 -11.48 -24.91 -14.31
N GLY A 587 -12.53 -24.09 -14.45
CA GLY A 587 -13.23 -23.45 -13.34
C GLY A 587 -12.45 -22.38 -12.58
N GLY A 588 -11.28 -21.97 -13.08
CA GLY A 588 -10.58 -20.76 -12.66
C GLY A 588 -10.93 -19.54 -13.54
N ALA A 589 -10.52 -18.36 -13.09
CA ALA A 589 -10.53 -17.13 -13.87
C ALA A 589 -9.19 -17.01 -14.61
N GLU A 590 -9.21 -17.27 -15.92
CA GLU A 590 -8.02 -17.22 -16.80
C GLU A 590 -6.84 -18.07 -16.26
N LEU A 591 -7.17 -19.20 -15.62
CA LEU A 591 -6.19 -20.06 -14.95
C LEU A 591 -5.51 -20.98 -15.96
N PHE A 592 -4.18 -20.96 -16.05
CA PHE A 592 -3.45 -21.69 -17.10
C PHE A 592 -2.07 -22.18 -16.70
N ILE A 593 -1.53 -23.06 -17.54
CA ILE A 593 -0.10 -23.35 -17.62
C ILE A 593 0.37 -23.42 -19.08
N SER A 594 1.58 -22.97 -19.37
CA SER A 594 2.15 -22.99 -20.72
C SER A 594 3.66 -23.20 -20.73
N ALA A 595 4.17 -23.75 -21.84
CA ALA A 595 5.59 -23.90 -22.12
C ALA A 595 5.91 -23.51 -23.56
N GLU A 596 6.98 -22.75 -23.76
CA GLU A 596 7.49 -22.37 -25.09
C GLU A 596 9.02 -22.21 -25.08
N LEU A 597 9.65 -22.38 -26.24
CA LEU A 597 11.05 -22.01 -26.43
C LEU A 597 11.16 -20.56 -26.93
N VAL A 598 11.99 -19.76 -26.26
CA VAL A 598 12.22 -18.35 -26.57
C VAL A 598 13.73 -18.06 -26.72
N PRO A 599 14.10 -17.02 -27.48
CA PRO A 599 15.50 -16.59 -27.60
C PRO A 599 15.98 -15.88 -26.33
N ASP A 600 17.31 -15.92 -26.12
CA ASP A 600 17.99 -15.03 -25.17
C ASP A 600 18.26 -13.67 -25.82
N LEU A 601 17.48 -12.67 -25.46
CA LEU A 601 17.61 -11.33 -26.02
C LEU A 601 17.09 -10.23 -25.10
N GLN A 602 17.55 -9.02 -25.38
CA GLN A 602 17.04 -7.77 -24.85
C GLN A 602 16.08 -7.17 -25.88
N LEU A 603 14.88 -6.77 -25.44
CA LEU A 603 13.85 -6.21 -26.31
C LEU A 603 13.88 -4.68 -26.31
N PRO A 604 13.33 -4.04 -27.36
CA PRO A 604 13.23 -2.59 -27.40
C PRO A 604 12.39 -2.06 -26.23
N LEU A 605 12.92 -1.05 -25.52
CA LEU A 605 12.21 -0.32 -24.48
C LEU A 605 11.11 0.57 -25.06
N GLU A 606 11.32 1.07 -26.28
CA GLU A 606 10.37 1.91 -27.01
C GLU A 606 9.90 1.18 -28.25
N VAL A 607 8.58 1.08 -28.42
CA VAL A 607 7.97 0.43 -29.59
C VAL A 607 6.83 1.30 -30.08
N SER A 608 6.89 1.68 -31.35
CA SER A 608 5.81 2.40 -32.02
C SER A 608 5.36 1.69 -33.28
N GLY A 609 4.20 2.10 -33.79
CA GLY A 609 3.64 1.59 -35.04
C GLY A 609 2.22 2.08 -35.29
N GLU A 610 1.62 1.55 -36.34
CA GLU A 610 0.24 1.83 -36.72
C GLU A 610 -0.50 0.54 -37.08
N VAL A 611 -1.80 0.52 -36.83
CA VAL A 611 -2.70 -0.55 -37.26
C VAL A 611 -4.03 0.05 -37.72
N GLU A 612 -4.59 -0.50 -38.79
CA GLU A 612 -5.86 -0.08 -39.36
C GLU A 612 -6.95 -1.09 -39.02
N PHE A 613 -8.11 -0.59 -38.58
CA PHE A 613 -9.30 -1.38 -38.31
C PHE A 613 -10.43 -0.93 -39.22
N GLU A 614 -11.10 -1.92 -39.82
CA GLU A 614 -12.28 -1.70 -40.66
C GLU A 614 -13.55 -2.12 -39.90
N GLY A 615 -14.67 -1.50 -40.23
CA GLY A 615 -15.97 -1.81 -39.65
C GLY A 615 -17.12 -1.44 -40.57
N ASN A 616 -18.28 -2.04 -40.31
CA ASN A 616 -19.47 -1.89 -41.13
C ASN A 616 -20.24 -0.61 -40.78
N ALA A 617 -20.95 -0.06 -41.77
CA ALA A 617 -21.82 1.09 -41.60
C ALA A 617 -22.87 0.90 -40.46
N GLY A 618 -22.76 1.70 -39.40
CA GLY A 618 -23.60 1.65 -38.20
C GLY A 618 -23.08 0.75 -37.08
N GLU A 619 -21.89 0.17 -37.23
CA GLU A 619 -21.20 -0.61 -36.20
C GLU A 619 -20.57 0.31 -35.14
N GLU A 620 -20.59 -0.13 -33.88
CA GLU A 620 -19.85 0.46 -32.77
C GLU A 620 -18.80 -0.54 -32.29
N ARG A 621 -17.57 -0.06 -32.07
CA ARG A 621 -16.44 -0.90 -31.65
C ARG A 621 -15.60 -0.16 -30.62
N ALA A 622 -15.27 -0.82 -29.51
CA ALA A 622 -14.29 -0.32 -28.55
C ALA A 622 -13.00 -1.11 -28.73
N VAL A 623 -11.92 -0.43 -29.14
CA VAL A 623 -10.61 -1.06 -29.38
C VAL A 623 -9.63 -0.56 -28.33
N TYR A 624 -9.00 -1.49 -27.62
CA TYR A 624 -7.96 -1.19 -26.64
C TYR A 624 -6.71 -2.03 -26.88
N PHE A 625 -5.57 -1.54 -26.41
CA PHE A 625 -4.29 -2.24 -26.53
C PHE A 625 -3.85 -2.82 -25.19
N VAL A 626 -3.17 -3.96 -25.26
CA VAL A 626 -2.44 -4.58 -24.15
C VAL A 626 -1.02 -4.83 -24.63
N ALA A 627 -0.03 -4.24 -23.98
CA ALA A 627 1.36 -4.58 -24.23
C ALA A 627 1.97 -5.26 -23.00
N ARG A 628 2.79 -6.26 -23.25
CA ARG A 628 3.44 -7.07 -22.22
C ARG A 628 4.95 -6.91 -22.32
N GLU A 629 5.59 -6.64 -21.20
CA GLU A 629 7.04 -6.64 -21.11
C GLU A 629 7.62 -8.05 -21.02
N TRP A 630 8.92 -8.15 -21.29
CA TRP A 630 9.67 -9.39 -21.14
C TRP A 630 9.67 -9.94 -19.71
N SER A 631 9.40 -9.09 -18.70
CA SER A 631 9.18 -9.49 -17.31
C SER A 631 7.81 -10.14 -17.06
N GLY A 632 6.85 -9.95 -17.95
CA GLY A 632 5.44 -10.34 -17.79
C GLY A 632 4.51 -9.20 -17.36
N ASP A 633 5.06 -8.06 -16.94
CA ASP A 633 4.31 -6.85 -16.59
C ASP A 633 3.54 -6.28 -17.79
N LYS A 634 2.44 -5.57 -17.52
CA LYS A 634 1.52 -5.14 -18.56
C LYS A 634 1.16 -3.67 -18.46
N VAL A 635 0.85 -3.11 -19.62
CA VAL A 635 0.16 -1.82 -19.76
C VAL A 635 -1.05 -1.98 -20.68
N VAL A 636 -2.18 -1.40 -20.28
CA VAL A 636 -3.46 -1.48 -20.97
C VAL A 636 -4.01 -0.08 -21.21
N THR A 637 -4.43 0.23 -22.42
CA THR A 637 -5.04 1.54 -22.74
C THR A 637 -6.51 1.58 -22.38
N SER A 638 -7.06 2.77 -22.13
CA SER A 638 -8.50 2.97 -22.31
C SER A 638 -8.89 2.65 -23.77
N PRO A 639 -10.11 2.13 -24.02
CA PRO A 639 -10.55 1.90 -25.39
C PRO A 639 -10.73 3.20 -26.16
N VAL A 640 -10.46 3.17 -27.46
CA VAL A 640 -10.98 4.15 -28.42
C VAL A 640 -12.35 3.66 -28.89
N PHE A 641 -13.39 4.49 -28.73
CA PHE A 641 -14.78 4.11 -29.04
C PHE A 641 -15.13 4.57 -30.46
N ILE A 642 -15.14 3.65 -31.40
CA ILE A 642 -15.28 3.91 -32.83
C ILE A 642 -16.74 3.70 -33.26
N GLN A 643 -17.31 4.71 -33.90
CA GLN A 643 -18.58 4.65 -34.59
C GLN A 643 -18.34 4.69 -36.11
N TYR A 644 -18.73 3.63 -36.81
CA TYR A 644 -18.63 3.58 -38.27
C TYR A 644 -19.88 4.20 -38.89
N ARG A 645 -19.73 5.33 -39.60
CA ARG A 645 -20.87 6.06 -40.18
C ARG A 645 -21.55 5.25 -41.27
N ARG A 646 -22.89 5.34 -41.35
CA ARG A 646 -23.63 4.92 -42.54
C ARG A 646 -23.39 5.94 -43.66
N GLU A 647 -23.03 5.48 -44.85
CA GLU A 647 -23.03 6.35 -46.03
C GLU A 647 -24.45 6.92 -46.20
N VAL A 648 -24.61 8.21 -45.92
CA VAL A 648 -25.83 8.92 -46.26
C VAL A 648 -25.75 9.12 -47.77
N GLY A 649 -26.46 8.27 -48.52
CA GLY A 649 -26.62 8.43 -49.95
C GLY A 649 -27.02 9.87 -50.26
N THR A 650 -26.20 10.55 -51.05
CA THR A 650 -26.49 11.89 -51.56
C THR A 650 -27.86 11.84 -52.25
N ARG A 651 -28.87 12.46 -51.63
CA ARG A 651 -30.12 12.76 -52.32
C ARG A 651 -29.76 13.61 -53.53
N ARG A 652 -29.88 13.01 -54.73
CA ARG A 652 -29.90 13.76 -55.97
C ARG A 652 -30.97 14.85 -55.86
N ASP A 653 -30.54 16.08 -56.03
CA ASP A 653 -31.40 17.22 -56.29
C ASP A 653 -32.37 16.88 -57.43
N CYS A 654 -33.65 16.75 -57.10
CA CYS A 654 -34.73 16.88 -58.06
C CYS A 654 -35.43 18.20 -57.76
N HIS A 655 -34.98 19.25 -58.46
CA HIS A 655 -35.80 20.44 -58.68
C HIS A 655 -37.12 20.03 -59.34
N ASN A 656 -38.25 20.31 -58.68
CA ASN A 656 -39.42 20.81 -59.40
C ASN A 656 -40.42 21.57 -58.53
N HIS A 657 -41.07 22.50 -59.22
CA HIS A 657 -41.80 23.67 -58.78
C HIS A 657 -43.16 23.45 -58.06
N ARG A 658 -43.48 24.45 -57.22
CA ARG A 658 -44.77 25.16 -57.02
C ARG A 658 -45.85 24.59 -56.07
N SER A 659 -46.04 25.39 -55.00
CA SER A 659 -47.26 26.15 -54.64
C SER A 659 -48.09 25.74 -53.41
N VAL A 660 -48.06 26.66 -52.42
CA VAL A 660 -49.15 27.23 -51.60
C VAL A 660 -50.15 26.29 -50.90
N ALA A 661 -50.15 26.29 -49.56
CA ALA A 661 -51.25 26.78 -48.71
C ALA A 661 -50.95 26.65 -47.19
N LYS A 662 -51.38 27.65 -46.43
CA LYS A 662 -51.41 27.75 -44.95
C LYS A 662 -52.63 27.01 -44.36
N ALA A 663 -52.59 26.86 -43.02
CA ALA A 663 -53.61 26.40 -42.05
C ALA A 663 -53.43 24.92 -41.65
N GLY A 664 -53.49 24.50 -40.39
CA GLY A 664 -54.04 25.09 -39.18
C GLY A 664 -54.97 24.05 -38.52
N ALA A 665 -54.66 23.70 -37.27
CA ALA A 665 -55.51 23.00 -36.28
C ALA A 665 -55.72 21.46 -36.36
N PHE A 666 -55.39 20.82 -35.21
CA PHE A 666 -56.14 19.81 -34.45
C PHE A 666 -57.18 18.92 -35.16
N PHE A 667 -57.03 17.59 -35.08
CA PHE A 667 -57.91 16.69 -34.28
C PHE A 667 -57.44 15.22 -34.30
N GLU A 668 -57.72 14.57 -33.16
CA GLU A 668 -57.70 13.16 -32.72
C GLU A 668 -57.66 11.98 -33.72
N CYS A 669 -57.01 10.86 -33.32
CA CYS A 669 -57.73 9.62 -32.96
C CYS A 669 -56.85 8.50 -32.34
N LYS A 670 -57.27 8.08 -31.13
CA LYS A 670 -57.49 6.71 -30.59
C LYS A 670 -56.44 5.58 -30.73
N SER A 671 -56.10 4.98 -29.57
CA SER A 671 -56.38 3.56 -29.22
C SER A 671 -55.84 3.25 -27.80
N SER A 672 -56.71 3.22 -26.76
CA SER A 672 -57.31 2.02 -26.14
C SER A 672 -56.44 1.32 -25.08
N LEU A 673 -56.68 1.71 -23.81
CA LEU A 673 -56.46 0.91 -22.60
C LEU A 673 -57.70 0.03 -22.33
N PRO A 674 -57.57 -1.11 -21.62
CA PRO A 674 -58.63 -1.64 -20.78
C PRO A 674 -58.39 -1.31 -19.29
N ARG A 675 -59.50 -1.08 -18.57
CA ARG A 675 -59.60 -0.71 -17.15
C ARG A 675 -60.67 -1.64 -16.50
N PRO A 676 -61.01 -1.53 -15.20
CA PRO A 676 -60.79 -2.55 -14.16
C PRO A 676 -62.09 -3.11 -13.54
N PHE A 677 -61.99 -3.87 -12.45
CA PHE A 677 -63.11 -4.14 -11.53
C PHE A 677 -62.81 -3.65 -10.10
N ALA A 678 -63.86 -3.05 -9.51
CA ALA A 678 -64.00 -2.38 -8.21
C ALA A 678 -64.11 -3.38 -7.03
N THR A 679 -64.10 -3.04 -5.73
CA THR A 679 -64.97 -2.10 -4.97
C THR A 679 -64.46 -1.84 -3.53
N HIS A 680 -64.80 -0.64 -3.01
CA HIS A 680 -64.74 -0.05 -1.65
C HIS A 680 -65.48 -0.85 -0.53
N PRO A 681 -65.43 -0.52 0.81
CA PRO A 681 -65.39 0.84 1.40
C PRO A 681 -64.63 1.10 2.74
N THR A 682 -64.44 2.40 3.04
CA THR A 682 -64.06 3.02 4.33
C THR A 682 -65.30 3.18 5.26
N PRO A 683 -65.20 3.53 6.57
CA PRO A 683 -65.07 4.95 6.99
C PRO A 683 -64.42 5.28 8.38
N ARG A 684 -63.85 6.51 8.45
CA ARG A 684 -63.90 7.55 9.52
C ARG A 684 -63.54 7.26 11.00
N ASP A 685 -62.62 8.07 11.57
CA ASP A 685 -62.89 9.24 12.46
C ASP A 685 -61.54 9.86 12.92
N THR A 686 -61.19 11.17 12.79
CA THR A 686 -61.63 12.48 13.33
C THR A 686 -60.84 12.97 14.59
N ILE A 687 -60.29 14.20 14.49
CA ILE A 687 -59.94 15.22 15.53
C ILE A 687 -58.60 15.10 16.31
N GLY A 688 -57.82 16.21 16.32
CA GLY A 688 -56.87 16.49 17.42
C GLY A 688 -55.80 17.56 17.21
N THR A 689 -56.17 18.82 16.94
CA THR A 689 -55.30 20.01 17.11
C THR A 689 -54.79 20.18 18.55
N LEU A 690 -53.53 20.58 18.75
CA LEU A 690 -53.14 21.51 19.82
C LEU A 690 -51.78 22.17 19.57
N ILE A 691 -51.85 23.48 19.32
CA ILE A 691 -50.79 24.48 19.39
C ILE A 691 -50.60 24.82 20.87
N GLN A 692 -49.37 24.83 21.39
CA GLN A 692 -48.99 25.73 22.48
C GLN A 692 -47.56 26.27 22.30
N ARG A 693 -47.46 27.56 22.62
CA ARG A 693 -46.35 28.48 22.42
C ARG A 693 -45.34 28.43 23.57
N ALA A 694 -44.16 28.95 23.24
CA ALA A 694 -43.02 29.32 24.09
C ALA A 694 -43.34 30.24 25.29
N PRO A 695 -42.34 30.51 26.14
CA PRO A 695 -41.61 31.80 26.07
C PRO A 695 -40.07 31.57 26.04
N ARG A 696 -39.26 32.15 25.14
CA ARG A 696 -38.78 33.55 25.00
C ARG A 696 -38.27 34.22 26.28
N HIS A 697 -36.95 34.40 26.34
CA HIS A 697 -36.20 35.66 26.49
C HIS A 697 -34.79 35.39 25.92
N ALA A 698 -34.32 36.03 24.83
CA ALA A 698 -33.83 37.42 24.69
C ALA A 698 -32.61 37.66 25.62
N GLU A 699 -31.41 38.01 25.16
CA GLU A 699 -30.99 39.13 24.29
C GLU A 699 -29.67 38.75 23.53
N ASP A 700 -29.49 39.04 22.23
CA ASP A 700 -28.98 40.30 21.61
C ASP A 700 -27.57 40.66 22.14
N LYS A 701 -26.52 41.04 21.39
CA LYS A 701 -26.31 41.54 20.02
C LYS A 701 -24.77 41.71 19.84
N GLU A 702 -24.17 41.27 18.73
CA GLU A 702 -23.78 42.04 17.52
C GLU A 702 -22.39 42.71 17.48
N HIS A 703 -21.78 42.62 16.28
CA HIS A 703 -20.77 43.50 15.64
C HIS A 703 -19.31 43.44 16.14
N ARG A 704 -18.26 43.61 15.31
CA ARG A 704 -17.89 43.46 13.88
C ARG A 704 -16.42 43.97 13.80
N GLN A 705 -15.65 43.44 12.84
CA GLN A 705 -14.50 44.08 12.15
C GLN A 705 -13.13 44.25 12.84
N ASP A 706 -12.15 43.51 12.30
CA ASP A 706 -10.92 43.94 11.61
C ASP A 706 -9.93 44.96 12.22
N LEU A 707 -8.64 44.68 11.88
CA LEU A 707 -7.41 45.50 11.92
C LEU A 707 -6.49 45.29 13.14
N TYR A 708 -5.29 44.73 12.92
CA TYR A 708 -4.07 45.52 12.68
C TYR A 708 -2.81 44.65 12.48
N THR A 709 -2.01 45.09 11.53
CA THR A 709 -0.74 44.54 11.05
C THR A 709 0.41 45.44 11.57
N ILE A 710 1.55 44.84 11.95
CA ILE A 710 2.90 45.42 12.15
C ILE A 710 3.12 46.36 13.35
N GLN A 711 3.95 45.92 14.32
CA GLN A 711 5.07 46.69 14.91
C GLN A 711 5.81 45.83 15.94
N LEU A 712 7.08 45.46 15.67
CA LEU A 712 8.15 45.31 16.66
C LEU A 712 9.46 44.88 15.96
N PHE A 713 10.03 45.85 15.24
CA PHE A 713 11.48 45.95 15.02
C PHE A 713 11.94 47.09 15.94
N GLN A 714 13.11 46.92 16.57
CA GLN A 714 13.76 47.81 17.55
C GLN A 714 13.45 47.54 19.02
N LEU A 715 14.32 46.74 19.65
CA LEU A 715 14.93 47.05 20.95
C LEU A 715 16.11 46.10 21.17
N THR A 716 17.30 46.53 20.74
CA THR A 716 18.58 46.01 21.23
C THR A 716 19.36 47.15 21.90
N GLN A 717 20.14 46.76 22.91
CA GLN A 717 21.15 47.52 23.67
C GLN A 717 20.59 48.22 24.93
N HIS A 718 20.96 47.88 26.17
CA HIS A 718 22.29 47.65 26.72
C HIS A 718 22.12 47.20 28.19
N ALA A 719 22.69 46.07 28.60
CA ALA A 719 23.17 45.86 29.97
C ALA A 719 24.23 44.75 29.96
N LYS A 720 25.34 45.02 30.65
CA LYS A 720 26.55 44.21 30.75
C LYS A 720 26.34 43.03 31.70
N MET A 721 26.88 41.87 31.30
CA MET A 721 27.35 40.72 32.10
C MET A 721 26.79 40.57 33.53
N SER A 722 25.80 39.68 33.65
CA SER A 722 25.73 38.66 34.70
C SER A 722 25.00 37.43 34.11
N SER A 723 25.59 36.25 34.27
CA SER A 723 25.08 34.89 33.99
C SER A 723 23.87 34.74 33.05
N PHE A 724 24.13 34.22 31.83
CA PHE A 724 23.13 33.84 30.82
C PHE A 724 22.05 32.85 31.33
N SER A 725 22.29 32.13 32.43
CA SER A 725 21.29 31.24 33.04
C SER A 725 20.13 31.98 33.73
N ASP A 726 20.40 33.13 34.35
CA ASP A 726 19.40 33.81 35.18
C ASP A 726 18.36 34.55 34.33
N GLY A 727 18.78 35.07 33.16
CA GLY A 727 17.88 35.70 32.19
C GLY A 727 16.97 34.71 31.45
N VAL A 728 17.41 33.45 31.27
CA VAL A 728 16.59 32.40 30.64
C VAL A 728 15.52 31.89 31.60
N ASP A 729 15.85 31.75 32.88
CA ASP A 729 14.87 31.36 33.91
C ASP A 729 13.81 32.44 34.14
N GLU A 730 14.20 33.71 34.12
CA GLU A 730 13.27 34.83 34.33
C GLU A 730 12.36 35.05 33.10
N ALA A 731 12.90 34.86 31.88
CA ALA A 731 12.11 34.87 30.64
C ALA A 731 11.13 33.68 30.56
N THR A 732 11.57 32.48 30.95
CA THR A 732 10.73 31.27 30.96
C THR A 732 9.58 31.40 31.97
N LYS A 733 9.86 31.93 33.17
CA LYS A 733 8.83 32.23 34.18
C LYS A 733 7.83 33.29 33.71
N SER A 734 8.30 34.32 32.99
CA SER A 734 7.43 35.36 32.43
C SER A 734 6.48 34.82 31.34
N VAL A 735 7.00 33.98 30.43
CA VAL A 735 6.20 33.33 29.38
C VAL A 735 5.19 32.34 29.97
N GLN A 736 5.61 31.53 30.96
CA GLN A 736 4.69 30.62 31.66
C GLN A 736 3.61 31.38 32.44
N ALA A 737 3.96 32.49 33.10
CA ALA A 737 2.98 33.33 33.81
C ALA A 737 1.96 33.95 32.84
N SER A 738 2.39 34.41 31.66
CA SER A 738 1.51 34.96 30.63
C SER A 738 0.62 33.90 29.98
N ALA A 739 1.14 32.69 29.75
CA ALA A 739 0.38 31.54 29.27
C ALA A 739 -0.66 31.08 30.31
N LYS A 740 -0.28 30.99 31.58
CA LYS A 740 -1.19 30.65 32.70
C LYS A 740 -2.30 31.69 32.84
N ALA A 741 -1.98 32.98 32.72
CA ALA A 741 -2.98 34.06 32.76
C ALA A 741 -3.97 34.00 31.59
N THR A 742 -3.50 33.62 30.39
CA THR A 742 -4.33 33.47 29.19
C THR A 742 -5.24 32.24 29.30
N LEU A 743 -4.71 31.10 29.73
CA LEU A 743 -5.48 29.87 29.94
C LEU A 743 -6.48 30.00 31.09
N ARG A 744 -6.16 30.75 32.15
CA ARG A 744 -7.11 31.06 33.24
C ARG A 744 -8.26 31.96 32.80
N LYS A 745 -8.03 32.86 31.82
CA LYS A 745 -9.11 33.66 31.19
C LYS A 745 -10.00 32.82 30.30
N GLN A 746 -9.43 31.86 29.56
CA GLN A 746 -10.17 30.97 28.66
C GLN A 746 -10.92 29.84 29.41
N PHE A 747 -10.35 29.32 30.49
CA PHE A 747 -10.86 28.19 31.26
C PHE A 747 -10.89 28.50 32.77
N PRO A 748 -11.75 29.43 33.22
CA PRO A 748 -11.74 29.94 34.61
C PRO A 748 -12.12 28.89 35.67
N TYR A 749 -12.68 27.75 35.26
CA TYR A 749 -13.16 26.67 36.14
C TYR A 749 -12.12 25.56 36.40
N LEU A 750 -10.97 25.56 35.69
CA LEU A 750 -9.90 24.59 35.92
C LEU A 750 -9.12 24.93 37.20
N LYS A 751 -8.89 23.92 38.06
CA LYS A 751 -8.05 24.02 39.25
C LYS A 751 -6.58 24.22 38.86
N ASP A 752 -5.80 24.88 39.72
CA ASP A 752 -4.41 25.26 39.42
C ASP A 752 -3.53 24.06 39.05
N GLU A 753 -3.73 22.92 39.70
CA GLU A 753 -3.01 21.67 39.42
C GLU A 753 -3.32 21.09 38.02
N ALA A 754 -4.54 21.29 37.52
CA ALA A 754 -4.94 20.84 36.18
C ALA A 754 -4.43 21.80 35.09
N LEU A 755 -4.36 23.10 35.38
CA LEU A 755 -3.74 24.10 34.52
C LEU A 755 -2.22 23.86 34.38
N GLU A 756 -1.55 23.52 35.49
CA GLU A 756 -0.13 23.17 35.50
C GLU A 756 0.14 21.91 34.70
N LYS A 757 -0.72 20.89 34.79
CA LYS A 757 -0.59 19.66 33.98
C LYS A 757 -0.79 19.90 32.47
N VAL A 758 -1.75 20.76 32.09
CA VAL A 758 -1.96 21.16 30.68
C VAL A 758 -0.77 21.96 30.14
N MET A 759 -0.10 22.74 30.99
CA MET A 759 1.11 23.45 30.62
C MET A 759 2.31 22.50 30.53
N GLU A 760 2.45 21.54 31.45
CA GLU A 760 3.50 20.50 31.42
C GLU A 760 3.39 19.63 30.16
N ASP A 761 2.18 19.14 29.83
CA ASP A 761 1.93 18.32 28.64
C ASP A 761 2.21 19.08 27.32
N ASN A 762 2.21 20.42 27.34
CA ASN A 762 2.51 21.28 26.19
C ASN A 762 3.92 21.91 26.21
N THR A 763 4.76 21.58 27.20
CA THR A 763 6.17 22.06 27.31
C THR A 763 7.20 21.02 26.87
N ALA A 764 6.80 20.05 26.04
CA ALA A 764 7.73 19.22 25.27
C ALA A 764 8.56 20.10 24.32
N ASP A 765 9.77 20.41 24.76
CA ASP A 765 10.92 21.00 24.05
C ASP A 765 10.61 22.07 22.96
N PRO A 766 10.78 23.37 23.26
CA PRO A 766 10.71 24.45 22.29
C PRO A 766 11.72 24.34 21.12
N ARG A 767 12.75 23.47 21.20
CA ARG A 767 13.69 23.22 20.08
C ARG A 767 13.06 22.42 18.94
N SER A 768 12.01 21.64 19.19
CA SER A 768 11.37 20.83 18.16
C SER A 768 10.56 21.63 17.13
N ARG A 769 10.27 22.91 17.40
CA ARG A 769 9.48 23.77 16.51
C ARG A 769 10.28 24.78 15.67
N LEU A 770 11.62 24.79 15.78
CA LEU A 770 12.47 25.68 14.96
C LEU A 770 13.43 24.93 14.01
N ILE A 771 13.56 23.60 14.12
CA ILE A 771 14.36 22.77 13.21
C ILE A 771 13.44 22.26 12.08
N GLY A 772 12.85 23.22 11.38
CA GLY A 772 11.93 22.98 10.27
C GLY A 772 12.29 23.89 9.12
N GLN A 773 13.54 23.84 8.65
CA GLN A 773 13.99 24.31 7.35
C GLN A 773 15.50 24.03 7.18
N ILE A 774 15.89 23.71 5.95
CA ILE A 774 17.22 23.38 5.43
C ILE A 774 17.55 21.87 5.40
N GLU A 775 16.90 21.17 4.48
CA GLU A 775 17.50 20.08 3.72
C GLU A 775 17.04 20.23 2.24
N ASP A 776 17.73 21.07 1.47
CA ASP A 776 17.59 21.08 0.01
C ASP A 776 18.89 20.57 -0.61
N GLY A 777 18.78 19.54 -1.46
CA GLY A 777 19.83 19.15 -2.39
C GLY A 777 20.08 20.23 -3.44
N ILE A 778 21.25 20.21 -4.08
CA ILE A 778 21.65 21.21 -5.07
C ILE A 778 21.10 20.84 -6.46
N ASP A 779 20.33 21.74 -7.07
CA ASP A 779 19.93 21.67 -8.48
C ASP A 779 21.12 21.98 -9.40
N VAL A 780 21.59 20.94 -10.12
CA VAL A 780 22.74 20.99 -11.03
C VAL A 780 22.44 21.65 -12.39
N SER A 781 21.19 22.07 -12.64
CA SER A 781 20.84 22.82 -13.86
C SER A 781 21.37 24.27 -13.84
N GLN A 782 21.68 24.81 -12.66
CA GLN A 782 22.16 26.18 -12.48
C GLN A 782 23.70 26.27 -12.55
N LYS A 783 24.22 26.52 -13.75
CA LYS A 783 25.67 26.68 -14.04
C LYS A 783 26.42 27.72 -13.20
N ALA A 784 25.71 28.64 -12.53
CA ALA A 784 26.30 29.66 -11.66
C ALA A 784 26.66 29.14 -10.26
N LEU A 785 25.87 28.23 -9.68
CA LEU A 785 26.15 27.63 -8.37
C LEU A 785 27.35 26.67 -8.42
N ILE A 786 27.51 25.93 -9.53
CA ILE A 786 28.60 24.95 -9.75
C ILE A 786 30.00 25.60 -9.68
N ARG A 787 30.12 26.90 -9.98
CA ARG A 787 31.41 27.60 -10.02
C ARG A 787 32.07 27.80 -8.65
N GLY A 788 31.35 27.57 -7.55
CA GLY A 788 31.84 27.77 -6.18
C GLY A 788 32.40 26.53 -5.46
N HIS A 789 32.37 25.34 -6.07
CA HIS A 789 32.71 24.07 -5.40
C HIS A 789 34.04 23.48 -5.90
N THR A 790 34.89 22.99 -5.00
CA THR A 790 36.27 22.54 -5.33
C THR A 790 36.34 21.09 -5.84
N ALA A 791 35.37 20.23 -5.51
CA ALA A 791 35.24 18.87 -6.03
C ALA A 791 33.79 18.35 -5.98
N LEU A 792 33.45 17.47 -6.92
CA LEU A 792 32.18 16.75 -6.97
C LEU A 792 32.45 15.24 -6.81
N LEU A 793 31.78 14.60 -5.84
CA LEU A 793 31.87 13.16 -5.60
C LEU A 793 30.62 12.48 -6.18
N CYS A 794 30.81 11.55 -7.10
CA CYS A 794 29.73 10.77 -7.70
C CYS A 794 29.66 9.39 -7.03
N VAL A 795 28.50 9.07 -6.45
CA VAL A 795 28.25 7.77 -5.82
C VAL A 795 27.05 7.13 -6.51
N SER A 796 27.26 5.99 -7.16
CA SER A 796 26.16 5.19 -7.70
C SER A 796 25.76 4.15 -6.66
N ARG A 797 24.52 4.28 -6.16
CA ARG A 797 23.96 3.39 -5.15
C ARG A 797 22.87 2.55 -5.79
N GLN A 798 22.92 1.24 -5.57
CA GLN A 798 21.84 0.35 -5.95
C GLN A 798 20.80 0.37 -4.83
N ILE A 799 19.59 0.80 -5.14
CA ILE A 799 18.43 0.76 -4.25
C ILE A 799 17.38 -0.07 -5.00
N TYR A 800 17.25 -1.35 -4.64
CA TYR A 800 16.52 -2.36 -5.41
C TYR A 800 17.08 -2.54 -6.84
N GLU A 801 16.24 -2.76 -7.86
CA GLU A 801 16.67 -3.09 -9.24
C GLU A 801 17.23 -1.88 -10.02
N GLU A 802 17.11 -0.65 -9.50
CA GLU A 802 17.62 0.56 -10.18
C GLU A 802 18.90 1.12 -9.53
N ALA A 803 19.81 1.58 -10.38
CA ALA A 803 21.01 2.32 -9.97
C ALA A 803 20.71 3.82 -9.93
N ARG A 804 20.68 4.42 -8.73
CA ARG A 804 20.58 5.88 -8.57
C ARG A 804 21.95 6.51 -8.41
N THR A 805 22.22 7.51 -9.24
CA THR A 805 23.48 8.29 -9.21
C THR A 805 23.27 9.54 -8.37
N ILE A 806 24.04 9.69 -7.29
CA ILE A 806 23.99 10.83 -6.38
C ILE A 806 25.30 11.61 -6.50
N TRP A 807 25.20 12.93 -6.67
CA TRP A 807 26.34 13.84 -6.73
C TRP A 807 26.42 14.65 -5.45
N TYR A 808 27.54 14.55 -4.73
CA TYR A 808 27.81 15.37 -3.56
C TYR A 808 28.72 16.54 -3.95
N ALA A 809 28.27 17.76 -3.65
CA ALA A 809 29.11 18.94 -3.70
C ALA A 809 29.86 19.11 -2.38
N ILE A 810 31.19 19.14 -2.43
CA ILE A 810 32.01 19.32 -1.24
C ILE A 810 32.32 20.81 -1.10
N ASN A 811 31.54 21.52 -0.28
CA ASN A 811 31.91 22.83 0.25
C ASN A 811 32.30 22.72 1.73
N THR A 812 33.45 23.27 2.08
CA THR A 812 33.87 23.46 3.46
C THR A 812 33.04 24.58 4.11
N PHE A 813 32.16 24.26 5.05
CA PHE A 813 31.47 25.25 5.87
C PHE A 813 32.27 25.52 7.17
N SER A 814 32.35 26.78 7.59
CA SER A 814 32.88 27.18 8.91
C SER A 814 31.73 27.64 9.81
N PHE A 815 31.68 27.16 11.05
CA PHE A 815 30.85 27.74 12.11
C PHE A 815 31.74 28.14 13.29
N ASP A 816 31.40 29.26 13.95
CA ASP A 816 32.01 29.71 15.19
C ASP A 816 31.44 28.94 16.39
N VAL A 817 32.33 28.48 17.28
CA VAL A 817 31.99 27.68 18.45
C VAL A 817 31.87 28.56 19.69
N GLY A 818 30.69 28.59 20.33
CA GLY A 818 30.52 29.17 21.67
C GLY A 818 29.08 29.57 22.08
N ASP A 819 28.19 28.60 22.28
CA ASP A 819 27.00 28.77 23.14
C ASP A 819 26.70 27.43 23.86
N PRO A 820 26.61 27.35 25.21
CA PRO A 820 26.78 26.11 25.95
C PRO A 820 25.43 25.51 26.37
N LEU A 821 24.95 24.52 25.62
CA LEU A 821 23.98 23.53 26.10
C LEU A 821 24.30 22.19 25.44
N TYR A 822 25.33 21.49 25.89
CA TYR A 822 25.40 20.02 26.05
C TYR A 822 26.73 19.63 26.71
N TRP A 823 26.61 18.85 27.79
CA TRP A 823 27.63 18.08 28.55
C TRP A 823 28.44 18.77 29.68
N PRO A 824 28.31 18.32 30.95
CA PRO A 824 29.35 18.48 31.94
C PRO A 824 30.48 17.44 31.72
N SER A 825 31.68 17.96 31.51
CA SER A 825 32.96 17.23 31.36
C SER A 825 33.63 17.01 32.75
N PRO A 826 34.87 16.51 32.86
CA PRO A 826 35.30 15.10 33.00
C PRO A 826 36.14 14.92 34.30
N PHE A 827 37.18 14.07 34.27
CA PHE A 827 38.17 13.69 35.31
C PHE A 827 37.82 12.35 36.00
N LEU A 828 38.56 11.25 35.80
CA LEU A 828 40.02 11.12 35.87
C LEU A 828 40.59 10.08 34.89
N GLU A 829 41.80 10.42 34.45
CA GLU A 829 42.82 9.62 33.75
C GLU A 829 43.10 8.28 34.47
N THR A 830 43.61 7.19 33.86
CA THR A 830 44.87 7.09 33.12
C THR A 830 45.00 5.79 32.29
N LYS A 831 45.58 5.94 31.09
CA LYS A 831 46.56 5.08 30.37
C LYS A 831 46.24 3.61 30.00
N ARG A 832 46.21 3.41 28.66
CA ARG A 832 46.83 2.36 27.81
C ARG A 832 46.53 0.89 28.12
N ASP A 833 45.79 0.21 27.24
CA ASP A 833 46.37 -0.58 26.14
C ASP A 833 45.30 -1.00 25.12
N MET A 834 45.72 -1.19 23.87
CA MET A 834 44.91 -1.66 22.74
C MET A 834 44.46 -3.11 22.91
N VAL A 835 43.28 -3.44 22.38
CA VAL A 835 42.92 -4.61 21.51
C VAL A 835 41.44 -4.99 21.73
N CYS A 836 40.59 -4.85 20.71
CA CYS A 836 40.05 -5.98 19.92
C CYS A 836 38.84 -5.58 19.02
N PRO A 837 38.81 -5.94 17.72
CA PRO A 837 37.67 -5.76 16.81
C PRO A 837 36.39 -6.58 17.11
N GLN A 838 36.33 -7.32 18.22
CA GLN A 838 35.24 -8.27 18.50
C GLN A 838 33.90 -7.61 18.89
N LEU A 839 33.91 -6.39 19.44
CA LEU A 839 32.68 -5.69 19.88
C LEU A 839 31.82 -5.17 18.72
N VAL A 840 32.43 -4.84 17.57
CA VAL A 840 31.69 -4.32 16.40
C VAL A 840 31.05 -5.47 15.61
N ARG A 841 31.70 -6.63 15.55
CA ARG A 841 31.11 -7.84 14.97
C ARG A 841 29.91 -8.32 15.80
N GLU A 842 30.01 -8.30 17.12
CA GLU A 842 28.88 -8.61 18.01
C GLU A 842 27.74 -7.60 17.89
N TRP A 843 28.04 -6.32 17.66
CA TRP A 843 27.05 -5.28 17.43
C TRP A 843 26.34 -5.42 16.07
N LEU A 844 27.09 -5.70 14.99
CA LEU A 844 26.55 -5.92 13.64
C LEU A 844 25.75 -7.23 13.53
N LEU A 845 26.17 -8.28 14.24
CA LEU A 845 25.39 -9.51 14.40
C LEU A 845 24.14 -9.30 15.27
N LYS A 846 24.19 -8.40 16.27
CA LYS A 846 23.02 -8.03 17.10
C LYS A 846 21.92 -7.29 16.34
N ILE A 847 22.23 -6.66 15.21
CA ILE A 847 21.25 -5.91 14.39
C ILE A 847 20.94 -6.59 13.05
N GLY A 848 21.48 -7.79 12.78
CA GLY A 848 21.08 -8.64 11.64
C GLY A 848 21.56 -8.20 10.25
N SER A 849 22.60 -7.37 10.13
CA SER A 849 23.07 -6.87 8.82
C SER A 849 24.04 -7.84 8.12
N SER A 850 23.65 -8.42 6.97
CA SER A 850 24.50 -9.29 6.13
C SER A 850 24.78 -8.77 4.70
N ALA A 851 24.40 -7.54 4.33
CA ALA A 851 24.56 -7.05 2.95
C ALA A 851 25.84 -6.19 2.75
N CYS A 852 26.66 -6.55 1.76
CA CYS A 852 27.81 -5.79 1.26
C CYS A 852 27.36 -4.94 0.06
N LEU A 853 27.38 -3.59 0.14
CA LEU A 853 26.76 -2.69 -0.87
C LEU A 853 27.65 -1.49 -1.28
N VAL A 854 28.73 -1.72 -2.01
CA VAL A 854 29.40 -0.68 -2.83
C VAL A 854 29.99 -1.32 -4.09
N LYS A 855 29.51 -0.94 -5.29
CA LYS A 855 30.01 -1.47 -6.59
C LYS A 855 31.16 -0.67 -7.22
N CYS A 856 31.16 0.66 -7.08
CA CYS A 856 32.17 1.56 -7.69
C CYS A 856 32.15 2.93 -6.99
N ILE A 857 33.32 3.57 -6.87
CA ILE A 857 33.50 4.98 -6.44
C ILE A 857 34.30 5.69 -7.53
N SER A 858 33.83 6.83 -8.03
CA SER A 858 34.55 7.63 -9.03
C SER A 858 34.68 9.09 -8.60
N LEU A 859 35.90 9.63 -8.70
CA LEU A 859 36.27 10.96 -8.24
C LEU A 859 36.60 11.85 -9.45
N GLN A 860 35.89 12.97 -9.62
CA GLN A 860 36.13 13.89 -10.74
C GLN A 860 36.71 15.22 -10.24
N LEU A 861 37.95 15.51 -10.62
CA LEU A 861 38.68 16.72 -10.23
C LEU A 861 38.45 17.83 -11.27
N ILE A 862 38.05 19.03 -10.83
CA ILE A 862 37.74 20.18 -11.70
C ILE A 862 38.77 21.31 -11.53
N SER A 863 40.03 20.98 -11.19
CA SER A 863 41.11 21.95 -11.00
C SER A 863 42.44 21.45 -11.56
N ASN A 864 43.44 22.34 -11.64
CA ASN A 864 44.80 22.05 -12.09
C ASN A 864 45.65 21.29 -11.03
N CYS A 865 45.03 20.78 -9.96
CA CYS A 865 45.73 20.05 -8.90
C CYS A 865 46.15 18.67 -9.39
N THR A 866 47.37 18.24 -9.02
CA THR A 866 47.78 16.85 -9.25
C THR A 866 46.97 15.91 -8.34
N PRO A 867 46.72 14.66 -8.73
CA PRO A 867 45.98 13.70 -7.90
C PRO A 867 46.58 13.56 -6.49
N GLN A 868 47.90 13.67 -6.41
CA GLN A 868 48.67 13.60 -5.17
C GLN A 868 48.54 14.89 -4.34
N GLY A 869 48.47 16.07 -4.97
CA GLY A 869 48.19 17.34 -4.29
C GLY A 869 46.78 17.38 -3.69
N ALA A 870 45.77 16.93 -4.45
CA ALA A 870 44.40 16.87 -3.96
C ALA A 870 44.23 15.89 -2.78
N LEU A 871 44.87 14.71 -2.84
CA LEU A 871 44.90 13.77 -1.72
C LEU A 871 45.64 14.35 -0.50
N CYS A 872 46.79 15.00 -0.71
CA CYS A 872 47.56 15.63 0.38
C CYS A 872 46.76 16.75 1.05
N ASP A 873 46.01 17.55 0.30
CA ASP A 873 45.18 18.63 0.85
C ASP A 873 43.98 18.06 1.66
N ILE A 874 43.35 16.98 1.18
CA ILE A 874 42.29 16.26 1.90
C ILE A 874 42.81 15.66 3.21
N LEU A 875 44.05 15.17 3.23
CA LEU A 875 44.67 14.55 4.39
C LEU A 875 45.22 15.58 5.39
N ALA A 876 45.69 16.74 4.92
CA ALA A 876 46.31 17.77 5.75
C ALA A 876 45.32 18.52 6.68
N TRP A 877 44.02 18.50 6.37
CA TRP A 877 42.97 19.16 7.16
C TRP A 877 42.56 18.42 8.45
N THR A 878 43.22 17.32 8.80
CA THR A 878 42.89 16.47 9.96
C THR A 878 43.65 16.81 11.25
N TYR A 879 44.34 17.94 11.33
CA TYR A 879 45.25 18.26 12.44
C TYR A 879 44.65 19.05 13.62
N PHE A 880 43.36 19.40 13.61
CA PHE A 880 42.67 19.93 14.79
C PHE A 880 41.84 18.82 15.46
N LYS A 881 42.16 18.55 16.73
CA LYS A 881 41.47 17.58 17.57
C LYS A 881 40.05 18.07 17.83
N ASP A 882 39.11 17.12 17.71
CA ASP A 882 37.68 17.17 18.05
C ASP A 882 36.65 17.39 16.94
N LEU A 883 37.01 17.26 15.65
CA LEU A 883 36.10 16.78 14.58
C LEU A 883 36.83 16.81 13.23
N ALA A 884 37.30 15.66 12.71
CA ALA A 884 37.71 15.54 11.30
C ALA A 884 37.97 14.09 10.85
N GLY A 885 37.15 13.57 9.92
CA GLY A 885 37.65 12.76 8.79
C GLY A 885 38.01 11.27 8.96
N LEU A 886 37.76 10.60 10.09
CA LEU A 886 38.23 9.21 10.30
C LEU A 886 37.26 8.07 9.88
N ALA A 887 35.97 8.32 9.62
CA ALA A 887 35.09 7.28 9.03
C ALA A 887 35.34 7.08 7.52
N VAL A 888 35.90 8.10 6.86
CA VAL A 888 36.17 8.10 5.40
C VAL A 888 37.32 7.14 5.04
N HIS A 889 38.21 6.77 5.97
CA HIS A 889 39.32 5.84 5.71
C HIS A 889 39.10 4.38 6.16
N GLN A 890 38.23 4.07 7.12
CA GLN A 890 38.00 2.65 7.51
C GLN A 890 37.16 1.86 6.48
N ALA A 891 36.26 2.51 5.73
CA ALA A 891 35.60 1.86 4.58
C ALA A 891 36.58 1.68 3.40
N LEU A 892 37.42 2.70 3.14
CA LEU A 892 38.44 2.67 2.08
C LEU A 892 39.43 1.51 2.26
N LEU A 893 39.81 1.19 3.51
CA LEU A 893 40.74 0.12 3.84
C LEU A 893 40.09 -1.28 3.90
N LYS A 894 38.79 -1.42 4.19
CA LYS A 894 38.12 -2.73 4.04
C LYS A 894 37.89 -3.08 2.56
N SER A 895 37.62 -2.08 1.70
CA SER A 895 37.33 -2.32 0.28
C SER A 895 38.55 -2.67 -0.60
N ILE A 896 39.78 -2.48 -0.13
CA ILE A 896 41.01 -2.92 -0.84
C ILE A 896 41.57 -4.25 -0.31
N GLY A 897 40.77 -4.99 0.47
CA GLY A 897 41.03 -6.41 0.79
C GLY A 897 41.83 -6.68 2.08
N LEU A 898 41.91 -5.73 3.01
CA LEU A 898 42.78 -5.84 4.20
C LEU A 898 42.10 -6.27 5.53
N LEU A 899 40.85 -6.74 5.51
CA LEU A 899 40.20 -7.33 6.72
C LEU A 899 39.41 -8.63 6.41
N ASP A 900 39.85 -9.33 5.36
CA ASP A 900 39.93 -10.79 5.27
C ASP A 900 38.67 -11.60 4.91
N GLU A 901 38.21 -11.48 3.65
CA GLU A 901 38.44 -12.51 2.60
C GLU A 901 37.71 -12.14 1.28
N GLY A 902 38.49 -12.06 0.18
CA GLY A 902 38.07 -12.34 -1.21
C GLY A 902 37.19 -11.34 -1.98
N ALA A 903 37.69 -10.16 -2.34
CA ALA A 903 37.09 -9.34 -3.42
C ALA A 903 38.12 -9.03 -4.52
N ALA A 904 37.70 -9.16 -5.79
CA ALA A 904 38.53 -8.98 -6.97
C ALA A 904 38.81 -7.50 -7.27
N SER A 905 40.01 -7.22 -7.78
CA SER A 905 40.62 -5.90 -8.05
C SER A 905 39.91 -5.02 -9.10
N SER A 906 38.78 -5.44 -9.67
CA SER A 906 38.04 -4.73 -10.74
C SER A 906 37.03 -3.69 -10.25
N ALA A 907 36.84 -3.50 -8.94
CA ALA A 907 35.80 -2.64 -8.36
C ALA A 907 36.16 -1.13 -8.25
N PHE A 908 37.32 -0.69 -8.78
CA PHE A 908 37.77 0.69 -8.68
C PHE A 908 38.26 1.22 -10.03
N THR A 909 37.69 2.34 -10.51
CA THR A 909 38.15 3.00 -11.75
C THR A 909 38.13 4.53 -11.57
N ILE A 910 39.31 5.15 -11.68
CA ILE A 910 39.47 6.61 -11.65
C ILE A 910 39.53 7.10 -13.10
N GLN A 911 38.55 7.89 -13.54
CA GLN A 911 38.56 8.50 -14.88
C GLN A 911 38.92 9.99 -14.81
N PHE A 912 39.95 10.39 -15.57
CA PHE A 912 40.40 11.78 -15.67
C PHE A 912 39.87 12.46 -16.94
N ARG A 913 39.30 13.66 -16.82
CA ARG A 913 39.04 14.56 -17.96
C ARG A 913 39.64 15.93 -17.69
N SER A 914 40.79 16.21 -18.30
CA SER A 914 41.40 17.55 -18.30
C SER A 914 40.61 18.52 -19.19
N ARG A 915 40.43 19.76 -18.75
CA ARG A 915 39.84 20.84 -19.55
C ARG A 915 40.80 21.48 -20.57
N PHE A 916 42.07 21.08 -20.60
CA PHE A 916 43.04 21.54 -21.60
C PHE A 916 43.95 20.38 -22.09
N PRO A 917 44.12 20.18 -23.42
CA PRO A 917 45.01 19.15 -23.93
C PRO A 917 46.46 19.61 -23.76
N ARG A 918 47.12 19.16 -22.71
CA ARG A 918 48.59 19.10 -22.69
C ARG A 918 49.01 17.65 -22.77
N ARG A 919 49.72 17.33 -23.87
CA ARG A 919 50.43 16.07 -24.07
C ARG A 919 51.41 15.86 -22.93
N THR A 920 51.18 14.87 -22.08
CA THR A 920 52.23 14.07 -21.45
C THR A 920 51.63 12.73 -21.06
N ASN A 921 52.33 11.65 -21.44
CA ASN A 921 51.99 10.25 -21.18
C ASN A 921 51.96 9.93 -19.67
N GLY A 922 51.03 9.07 -19.27
CA GLY A 922 50.88 8.52 -17.93
C GLY A 922 49.45 8.15 -17.65
#